data_AF-A0A9R1T446-F1
#
_entry.id   AF-A0A9R1T446-F1
#
_cell.length_a   1.000
_cell.length_b   1.000
_cell.length_c   1.000
_cell.angle_alpha   90.00
_cell.angle_beta   90.00
_cell.angle_gamma   90.00
#
_symmetry.space_group_name_H-M   'P 1'
#
loop_
_entity.id
_entity.type
_entity.pdbx_description
1 polymer ?
#
loop_
_entity_poly.entity_id
_entity_poly.type
_entity_poly.pdbx_seq_one_letter_code
_entity_poly.pdbx_strand_id
1 'polypeptide(L)'
;MENEKIESSATLAWTHQKIRIPSRESIDNKLESLWGFKLSDLTNYERFVELLYRPTDGASLGVARALFGLCMVIDVVEERGLSDIDLKWRNTHACHFPLIHGMNQPPLPYMILLYTVMWLGAFGIMLGLFFHLSCACFVLPYWYIFILDKSFWNNHSYLYGIIGILLWGTDANRYWALDTRLSKKPATVPLWNYFILKFQFFALYFLAGLKKSSREWLEGYSMMNLSEHWVFDPFKLLLTTAQTDFLIVHWFGFIFDLTVGFWLLFDTTRIPAMIFCAAFHLMNSRLFSIGMFPYVCLATMGLFCHVDWPRKIITSLTGRSCDTGEKKSEDTCPSETEESDESESQNKPVSGWIPRPIPPEEKITPKPRKKQKIVVGFLLLHVILQLFLPYSHFITRGYNNWVSGLYGYSWDMMVHNWDTILIVVKVHDNESNEDHFLDPQAWVQNEKWSKHPDMVIQYTQCVKTQLLTKKQEFLESRRKTESEWSRLSSNLSIYVDVRCSLNSRFQQRIFDPNIDMLMADWHPLKPASFLMPLLTQYNSYRQKMEEITQEVYTWSNYTDVLFVADYPSMKMENYFSLEFSNVTLTVLEGQVTYSEENWQSTVTVDKDNRVSVTPGKLHEITTVSAYPSCYMYTYTNQTKEQLAVNGITEPSRKRIGFPILKEIQYKVNAWWRALGHITNAFFYLVYDVPMVRRVPRETNYHEDNRR
;
A
#
# COMPACT_ATOMS: atom_id res chain seq x y z
N MET A 1 -5.27 -5.71 -91.32
CA MET A 1 -4.00 -5.16 -90.79
C MET A 1 -3.72 -5.97 -89.55
N GLU A 2 -2.96 -7.06 -89.73
CA GLU A 2 -1.52 -7.17 -89.36
C GLU A 2 -1.40 -7.56 -87.87
N ASN A 3 -0.87 -8.75 -87.55
CA ASN A 3 0.57 -9.05 -87.37
C ASN A 3 1.20 -8.10 -86.32
N GLU A 4 1.95 -8.51 -85.29
CA GLU A 4 2.70 -9.73 -85.01
C GLU A 4 3.22 -9.66 -83.54
N LYS A 5 3.43 -10.84 -82.95
CA LYS A 5 4.42 -11.25 -81.93
C LYS A 5 5.15 -10.21 -81.06
N ILE A 6 5.27 -10.52 -79.76
CA ILE A 6 6.55 -11.01 -79.16
C ILE A 6 6.23 -11.87 -77.92
N GLU A 7 6.89 -13.03 -77.86
CA GLU A 7 6.88 -14.06 -76.82
C GLU A 7 7.51 -13.59 -75.50
N SER A 8 7.16 -14.24 -74.38
CA SER A 8 8.10 -14.90 -73.45
C SER A 8 7.63 -14.89 -71.98
N SER A 9 7.29 -16.09 -71.49
CA SER A 9 7.64 -16.64 -70.16
C SER A 9 7.40 -15.80 -68.89
N ALA A 10 6.31 -16.12 -68.16
CA ALA A 10 6.35 -16.55 -66.74
C ALA A 10 4.92 -16.86 -66.25
N THR A 11 4.53 -18.13 -66.28
CA THR A 11 3.34 -18.63 -65.58
C THR A 11 3.64 -18.74 -64.08
N LEU A 12 3.10 -17.82 -63.29
CA LEU A 12 2.99 -17.96 -61.83
C LEU A 12 1.51 -17.99 -61.48
N ALA A 13 1.01 -19.20 -61.22
CA ALA A 13 -0.36 -19.46 -60.83
C ALA A 13 -0.65 -18.82 -59.47
N TRP A 14 -1.44 -17.74 -59.46
CA TRP A 14 -2.04 -17.21 -58.24
C TRP A 14 -3.32 -18.00 -57.93
N THR A 15 -3.21 -18.96 -57.02
CA THR A 15 -4.36 -19.60 -56.38
C THR A 15 -5.08 -18.60 -55.49
N HIS A 16 -6.32 -18.26 -55.82
CA HIS A 16 -7.23 -17.54 -54.94
C HIS A 16 -7.52 -18.37 -53.68
N GLN A 17 -6.74 -18.14 -52.61
CA GLN A 17 -7.02 -18.70 -51.30
C GLN A 17 -8.20 -17.92 -50.69
N LYS A 18 -9.41 -18.48 -50.81
CA LYS A 18 -10.60 -18.01 -50.09
C LYS A 18 -10.29 -17.92 -48.60
N ILE A 19 -10.17 -16.71 -48.06
CA ILE A 19 -10.13 -16.44 -46.62
C ILE A 19 -11.49 -16.90 -46.06
N ARG A 20 -11.53 -18.08 -45.44
CA ARG A 20 -12.71 -18.57 -44.71
C ARG A 20 -12.85 -17.74 -43.44
N ILE A 21 -13.86 -16.87 -43.41
CA ILE A 21 -14.32 -16.24 -42.17
C ILE A 21 -14.85 -17.36 -41.25
N PRO A 22 -14.31 -17.53 -40.03
CA PRO A 22 -14.76 -18.59 -39.12
C PRO A 22 -16.24 -18.41 -38.76
N SER A 23 -17.00 -19.51 -38.74
CA SER A 23 -18.41 -19.50 -38.31
C SER A 23 -18.54 -19.07 -36.85
N ARG A 24 -19.68 -18.48 -36.49
CA ARG A 24 -19.97 -18.03 -35.11
C ARG A 24 -19.78 -19.15 -34.07
N GLU A 25 -20.16 -20.38 -34.42
CA GLU A 25 -19.93 -21.58 -33.59
C GLU A 25 -18.44 -21.91 -33.41
N SER A 26 -17.61 -21.71 -34.43
CA SER A 26 -16.16 -21.90 -34.33
C SER A 26 -15.50 -20.89 -33.40
N ILE A 27 -16.02 -19.66 -33.37
CA ILE A 27 -15.58 -18.60 -32.45
C ILE A 27 -16.05 -18.91 -31.03
N ASP A 28 -17.32 -19.28 -30.84
CA ASP A 28 -17.86 -19.62 -29.51
C ASP A 28 -17.16 -20.84 -28.89
N ASN A 29 -16.85 -21.88 -29.68
CA ASN A 29 -16.10 -23.05 -29.19
C ASN A 29 -14.63 -22.70 -28.84
N LYS A 30 -14.02 -21.75 -29.57
CA LYS A 30 -12.68 -21.23 -29.23
C LYS A 30 -12.72 -20.35 -27.97
N LEU A 31 -13.77 -19.56 -27.79
CA LEU A 31 -13.94 -18.73 -26.60
C LEU A 31 -14.27 -19.58 -25.37
N GLU A 32 -15.07 -20.63 -25.52
CA GLU A 32 -15.34 -21.61 -24.47
C GLU A 32 -14.06 -22.35 -24.07
N SER A 33 -13.21 -22.74 -25.04
CA SER A 33 -11.94 -23.40 -24.72
C SER A 33 -10.92 -22.48 -24.04
N LEU A 34 -10.98 -21.17 -24.29
CA LEU A 34 -10.09 -20.16 -23.69
C LEU A 34 -10.58 -19.65 -22.32
N TRP A 35 -11.88 -19.43 -22.16
CA TRP A 35 -12.46 -18.78 -20.98
C TRP A 35 -13.15 -19.77 -20.03
N GLY A 36 -13.48 -20.97 -20.50
CA GLY A 36 -14.14 -22.02 -19.71
C GLY A 36 -15.64 -21.79 -19.47
N PHE A 37 -16.27 -20.89 -20.23
CA PHE A 37 -17.71 -20.62 -20.28
C PHE A 37 -18.13 -20.12 -21.68
N LYS A 38 -19.42 -20.23 -22.02
CA LYS A 38 -19.95 -19.79 -23.31
C LYS A 38 -20.42 -18.34 -23.22
N LEU A 39 -20.32 -17.57 -24.32
CA LEU A 39 -20.89 -16.21 -24.35
C LEU A 39 -22.39 -16.19 -24.04
N SER A 40 -23.11 -17.26 -24.40
CA SER A 40 -24.53 -17.44 -24.08
C SER A 40 -24.83 -17.39 -22.59
N ASP A 41 -23.85 -17.69 -21.73
CA ASP A 41 -24.01 -17.72 -20.27
C ASP A 41 -24.04 -16.30 -19.68
N LEU A 42 -23.50 -15.31 -20.39
CA LEU A 42 -23.49 -13.90 -19.98
C LEU A 42 -24.73 -13.12 -20.46
N THR A 43 -25.51 -13.69 -21.39
CA THR A 43 -26.63 -12.97 -22.03
C THR A 43 -27.83 -12.77 -21.11
N ASN A 44 -28.03 -13.66 -20.14
CA ASN A 44 -29.17 -13.63 -19.22
C ASN A 44 -28.65 -13.77 -17.78
N TYR A 45 -29.18 -12.93 -16.88
CA TYR A 45 -28.87 -12.97 -15.46
C TYR A 45 -29.08 -14.36 -14.84
N GLU A 46 -30.11 -15.11 -15.23
CA GLU A 46 -30.33 -16.47 -14.69
C GLU A 46 -29.21 -17.44 -15.09
N ARG A 47 -28.78 -17.40 -16.34
CA ARG A 47 -27.66 -18.22 -16.84
C ARG A 47 -26.34 -17.82 -16.20
N PHE A 48 -26.14 -16.52 -15.97
CA PHE A 48 -24.96 -16.03 -15.27
C PHE A 48 -24.91 -16.54 -13.82
N VAL A 49 -26.05 -16.58 -13.14
CA VAL A 49 -26.16 -17.17 -11.79
C VAL A 49 -25.87 -18.67 -11.82
N GLU A 50 -26.37 -19.40 -12.82
CA GLU A 50 -26.08 -20.83 -13.01
C GLU A 50 -24.58 -21.08 -13.23
N LEU A 51 -23.92 -20.28 -14.07
CA LEU A 51 -22.48 -20.32 -14.29
C LEU A 51 -21.71 -20.12 -12.98
N LEU A 52 -22.04 -19.07 -12.21
CA LEU A 52 -21.38 -18.73 -10.96
C LEU A 52 -21.60 -19.77 -9.84
N TYR A 53 -22.71 -20.52 -9.89
CA TYR A 53 -22.98 -21.60 -8.93
C TYR A 53 -22.53 -22.99 -9.40
N ARG A 54 -21.85 -23.07 -10.55
CA ARG A 54 -21.30 -24.30 -11.06
C ARG A 54 -20.37 -24.96 -10.03
N PRO A 55 -20.60 -26.24 -9.66
CA PRO A 55 -19.74 -26.96 -8.73
C PRO A 55 -18.30 -27.06 -9.23
N THR A 56 -17.35 -26.70 -8.37
CA THR A 56 -15.92 -26.66 -8.66
C THR A 56 -15.17 -27.30 -7.50
N ASP A 57 -14.04 -27.97 -7.74
CA ASP A 57 -13.24 -28.53 -6.64
C ASP A 57 -12.70 -27.41 -5.72
N GLY A 58 -12.82 -27.62 -4.41
CA GLY A 58 -12.44 -26.65 -3.38
C GLY A 58 -10.97 -26.70 -2.96
N ALA A 59 -10.12 -27.54 -3.55
CA ALA A 59 -8.78 -27.78 -3.03
C ALA A 59 -7.91 -26.53 -3.02
N SER A 60 -7.78 -25.84 -4.17
CA SER A 60 -6.99 -24.62 -4.26
C SER A 60 -7.51 -23.51 -3.34
N LEU A 61 -8.83 -23.37 -3.20
CA LEU A 61 -9.43 -22.37 -2.29
C LEU A 61 -9.08 -22.67 -0.82
N GLY A 62 -9.13 -23.94 -0.42
CA GLY A 62 -8.76 -24.36 0.94
C GLY A 62 -7.29 -24.08 1.26
N VAL A 63 -6.37 -24.32 0.31
CA VAL A 63 -4.95 -23.97 0.46
C VAL A 63 -4.76 -22.45 0.58
N ALA A 64 -5.37 -21.68 -0.32
CA ALA A 64 -5.26 -20.22 -0.30
C ALA A 64 -5.78 -19.61 1.00
N ARG A 65 -6.91 -20.14 1.52
CA ARG A 65 -7.43 -19.78 2.85
C ARG A 65 -6.41 -20.09 3.96
N ALA A 66 -5.81 -21.29 3.96
CA ALA A 66 -4.84 -21.67 4.98
C ALA A 66 -3.62 -20.74 4.98
N LEU A 67 -3.06 -20.46 3.80
CA LEU A 67 -1.91 -19.59 3.65
C LEU A 67 -2.24 -18.12 3.98
N PHE A 68 -3.40 -17.62 3.55
CA PHE A 68 -3.86 -16.28 3.94
C PHE A 68 -4.04 -16.16 5.47
N GLY A 69 -4.68 -17.15 6.10
CA GLY A 69 -4.83 -17.20 7.55
C GLY A 69 -3.48 -17.20 8.27
N LEU A 70 -2.50 -17.97 7.78
CA LEU A 70 -1.13 -17.96 8.30
C LEU A 70 -0.48 -16.57 8.16
N CYS A 71 -0.63 -15.91 7.01
CA CYS A 71 -0.13 -14.55 6.83
C CYS A 71 -0.77 -13.59 7.83
N MET A 72 -2.07 -13.66 8.07
CA MET A 72 -2.78 -12.78 9.02
C MET A 72 -2.42 -13.08 10.49
N VAL A 73 -2.15 -14.34 10.83
CA VAL A 73 -1.64 -14.73 12.14
C VAL A 73 -0.31 -14.03 12.45
N ILE A 74 0.57 -13.90 11.45
CA ILE A 74 1.84 -13.18 11.57
C ILE A 74 1.62 -11.66 11.53
N ASP A 75 0.83 -11.16 10.58
CA ASP A 75 0.54 -9.73 10.38
C ASP A 75 -0.04 -9.08 11.64
N VAL A 76 -0.97 -9.76 12.34
CA VAL A 76 -1.59 -9.24 13.55
C VAL A 76 -0.57 -9.03 14.67
N VAL A 77 0.40 -9.94 14.79
CA VAL A 77 1.47 -9.85 15.80
C VAL A 77 2.43 -8.72 15.47
N GLU A 78 2.97 -8.73 14.26
CA GLU A 78 4.09 -7.88 13.86
C GLU A 78 3.60 -6.51 13.36
N GLU A 79 2.79 -6.48 12.29
CA GLU A 79 2.45 -5.26 11.54
C GLU A 79 1.26 -4.49 12.12
N ARG A 80 0.22 -5.17 12.60
CA ARG A 80 -0.91 -4.49 13.26
C ARG A 80 -0.59 -4.08 14.70
N GLY A 81 0.51 -4.59 15.23
CA GLY A 81 1.13 -4.15 16.47
C GLY A 81 0.59 -4.81 17.74
N LEU A 82 0.19 -6.08 17.71
CA LEU A 82 -0.13 -6.79 18.97
C LEU A 82 1.11 -6.95 19.87
N SER A 83 2.30 -7.09 19.28
CA SER A 83 3.57 -7.14 20.05
C SER A 83 3.95 -5.82 20.70
N ASP A 84 3.40 -4.71 20.20
CA ASP A 84 3.72 -3.35 20.63
C ASP A 84 2.45 -2.56 20.99
N ILE A 85 1.41 -3.29 21.37
CA ILE A 85 0.09 -2.77 21.70
C ILE A 85 0.12 -1.84 22.91
N ASP A 86 1.04 -2.11 23.84
CA ASP A 86 1.30 -1.31 25.03
C ASP A 86 2.06 -0.02 24.76
N LEU A 87 2.63 0.16 23.57
CA LEU A 87 3.19 1.44 23.10
C LEU A 87 2.17 2.18 22.26
N LYS A 88 1.54 1.46 21.32
CA LYS A 88 0.55 2.00 20.39
C LYS A 88 -0.68 2.55 21.10
N TRP A 89 -1.22 1.84 22.08
CA TRP A 89 -2.47 2.19 22.78
C TRP A 89 -2.24 2.54 24.26
N ARG A 90 -0.98 2.82 24.64
CA ARG A 90 -0.56 3.03 26.03
C ARG A 90 -1.30 4.17 26.71
N ASN A 91 -1.31 5.27 25.98
CA ASN A 91 -1.65 6.56 26.50
C ASN A 91 -3.06 6.85 26.01
N THR A 92 -4.02 6.92 26.93
CA THR A 92 -5.34 7.51 26.67
C THR A 92 -5.23 8.92 26.10
N HIS A 93 -4.05 9.51 26.22
CA HIS A 93 -3.70 10.85 25.82
C HIS A 93 -2.74 10.92 24.60
N ALA A 94 -2.51 9.81 23.88
CA ALA A 94 -1.88 9.88 22.57
C ALA A 94 -2.88 10.38 21.52
N CYS A 95 -2.40 11.14 20.54
CA CYS A 95 -3.20 11.60 19.43
C CYS A 95 -3.38 10.49 18.41
N HIS A 96 -4.61 9.98 18.33
CA HIS A 96 -5.04 9.01 17.33
C HIS A 96 -5.91 9.68 16.28
N PHE A 97 -5.98 9.07 15.10
CA PHE A 97 -6.60 9.66 13.92
C PHE A 97 -7.78 8.81 13.41
N PRO A 98 -8.90 8.72 14.14
CA PRO A 98 -10.04 7.94 13.67
C PRO A 98 -10.60 8.50 12.36
N LEU A 99 -11.02 7.61 11.46
CA LEU A 99 -11.68 7.99 10.21
C LEU A 99 -13.06 8.61 10.48
N ILE A 100 -13.76 8.11 11.50
CA ILE A 100 -15.01 8.67 12.00
C ILE A 100 -14.67 9.57 13.19
N HIS A 101 -14.81 10.89 13.02
CA HIS A 101 -14.48 11.86 14.06
C HIS A 101 -15.27 11.58 15.36
N GLY A 102 -14.59 11.64 16.50
CA GLY A 102 -15.16 11.37 17.82
C GLY A 102 -15.17 9.90 18.25
N MET A 103 -14.72 8.99 17.39
CA MET A 103 -14.53 7.60 17.78
C MET A 103 -13.31 7.47 18.70
N ASN A 104 -13.54 6.98 19.93
CA ASN A 104 -12.49 6.83 20.95
C ASN A 104 -12.10 5.36 21.13
N GLN A 105 -10.85 5.15 21.52
CA GLN A 105 -10.36 3.83 21.88
C GLN A 105 -10.88 3.38 23.25
N PRO A 106 -11.19 2.08 23.43
CA PRO A 106 -11.44 1.54 24.75
C PRO A 106 -10.13 1.46 25.55
N PRO A 107 -10.21 1.26 26.88
CA PRO A 107 -9.03 1.06 27.71
C PRO A 107 -8.14 -0.09 27.20
N LEU A 108 -6.84 0.03 27.43
CA LEU A 108 -5.81 -0.91 26.94
C LEU A 108 -6.15 -2.41 27.12
N PRO A 109 -6.67 -2.89 28.27
CA PRO A 109 -7.05 -4.31 28.41
C PRO A 109 -8.08 -4.78 27.39
N TYR A 110 -9.07 -3.94 27.06
CA TYR A 110 -10.08 -4.25 26.05
C TYR A 110 -9.52 -4.16 24.63
N MET A 111 -8.56 -3.26 24.38
CA MET A 111 -7.81 -3.27 23.12
C MET A 111 -7.03 -4.58 22.94
N ILE A 112 -6.36 -5.06 23.98
CA ILE A 112 -5.67 -6.35 23.95
C ILE A 112 -6.67 -7.49 23.69
N LEU A 113 -7.84 -7.47 24.32
CA LEU A 113 -8.89 -8.46 24.07
C LEU A 113 -9.36 -8.44 22.60
N LEU A 114 -9.61 -7.26 22.03
CA LEU A 114 -10.01 -7.11 20.61
C LEU A 114 -8.95 -7.68 19.66
N TYR A 115 -7.68 -7.37 19.89
CA TYR A 115 -6.58 -7.95 19.11
C TYR A 115 -6.46 -9.46 19.30
N THR A 116 -6.70 -9.98 20.51
CA THR A 116 -6.68 -11.41 20.80
C THR A 116 -7.78 -12.14 20.03
N VAL A 117 -9.01 -11.60 20.02
CA VAL A 117 -10.13 -12.15 19.25
C VAL A 117 -9.82 -12.12 17.75
N MET A 118 -9.25 -11.03 17.25
CA MET A 118 -8.79 -10.91 15.86
C MET A 118 -7.76 -11.99 15.52
N TRP A 119 -6.75 -12.18 16.38
CA TRP A 119 -5.66 -13.13 16.19
C TRP A 119 -6.14 -14.59 16.24
N LEU A 120 -7.02 -14.93 17.19
CA LEU A 120 -7.67 -16.25 17.24
C LEU A 120 -8.59 -16.48 16.02
N GLY A 121 -9.25 -15.43 15.54
CA GLY A 121 -9.99 -15.45 14.28
C GLY A 121 -9.09 -15.80 13.09
N ALA A 122 -7.92 -15.18 12.96
CA ALA A 122 -6.94 -15.49 11.93
C ALA A 122 -6.43 -16.95 12.03
N PHE A 123 -6.16 -17.45 13.24
CA PHE A 123 -5.82 -18.86 13.47
C PHE A 123 -6.96 -19.81 13.05
N GLY A 124 -8.20 -19.48 13.39
CA GLY A 124 -9.37 -20.25 12.98
C GLY A 124 -9.58 -20.24 11.47
N ILE A 125 -9.32 -19.10 10.80
CA ILE A 125 -9.30 -19.02 9.32
C ILE A 125 -8.20 -19.93 8.79
N MET A 126 -6.99 -19.93 9.33
CA MET A 126 -5.86 -20.77 8.91
C MET A 126 -6.15 -22.27 9.03
N LEU A 127 -6.85 -22.68 10.09
CA LEU A 127 -7.20 -24.09 10.34
C LEU A 127 -8.51 -24.51 9.66
N GLY A 128 -9.34 -23.55 9.25
CA GLY A 128 -10.72 -23.81 8.81
C GLY A 128 -11.55 -24.43 9.93
N LEU A 129 -11.42 -23.90 11.15
CA LEU A 129 -12.17 -24.30 12.34
C LEU A 129 -13.25 -23.26 12.61
N PHE A 130 -14.52 -23.66 12.74
CA PHE A 130 -15.67 -22.76 12.87
C PHE A 130 -15.61 -21.60 11.86
N PHE A 131 -15.35 -21.93 10.60
CA PHE A 131 -14.79 -20.98 9.63
C PHE A 131 -15.51 -19.62 9.55
N HIS A 132 -16.83 -19.59 9.41
CA HIS A 132 -17.56 -18.32 9.34
C HIS A 132 -17.52 -17.51 10.64
N LEU A 133 -17.47 -18.18 11.80
CA LEU A 133 -17.28 -17.52 13.09
C LEU A 133 -15.85 -16.97 13.21
N SER A 134 -14.84 -17.73 12.80
CA SER A 134 -13.46 -17.25 12.77
C SER A 134 -13.25 -16.07 11.82
N CYS A 135 -13.92 -16.08 10.66
CA CYS A 135 -13.98 -14.91 9.78
C CYS A 135 -14.60 -13.71 10.49
N ALA A 136 -15.73 -13.86 11.18
CA ALA A 136 -16.36 -12.78 11.93
C ALA A 136 -15.43 -12.22 13.04
N CYS A 137 -14.80 -13.11 13.82
CA CYS A 137 -13.84 -12.77 14.87
C CYS A 137 -12.59 -12.05 14.33
N PHE A 138 -12.20 -12.31 13.08
CA PHE A 138 -11.12 -11.57 12.44
C PHE A 138 -11.62 -10.23 11.86
N VAL A 139 -12.65 -10.26 11.02
CA VAL A 139 -13.11 -9.12 10.21
C VAL A 139 -13.65 -7.98 11.07
N LEU A 140 -14.47 -8.27 12.09
CA LEU A 140 -15.13 -7.21 12.87
C LEU A 140 -14.11 -6.38 13.68
N PRO A 141 -13.20 -6.98 14.48
CA PRO A 141 -12.17 -6.20 15.16
C PRO A 141 -11.17 -5.57 14.17
N TYR A 142 -10.86 -6.24 13.05
CA TYR A 142 -9.95 -5.70 12.04
C TYR A 142 -10.46 -4.35 11.51
N TRP A 143 -11.72 -4.29 11.05
CA TRP A 143 -12.31 -3.06 10.55
C TRP A 143 -12.52 -2.01 11.63
N TYR A 144 -12.83 -2.42 12.86
CA TYR A 144 -12.90 -1.50 14.00
C TYR A 144 -11.55 -0.80 14.23
N ILE A 145 -10.45 -1.57 14.34
CA ILE A 145 -9.09 -1.03 14.56
C ILE A 145 -8.64 -0.19 13.36
N PHE A 146 -8.96 -0.63 12.14
CA PHE A 146 -8.64 0.08 10.91
C PHE A 146 -9.30 1.47 10.85
N ILE A 147 -10.55 1.59 11.29
CA ILE A 147 -11.28 2.87 11.36
C ILE A 147 -10.80 3.71 12.55
N LEU A 148 -10.33 3.08 13.63
CA LEU A 148 -9.91 3.75 14.87
C LEU A 148 -8.63 4.57 14.72
N ASP A 149 -7.69 4.15 13.88
CA ASP A 149 -6.48 4.92 13.64
C ASP A 149 -6.02 4.82 12.19
N LYS A 150 -6.40 5.84 11.44
CA LYS A 150 -6.17 5.94 10.01
C LYS A 150 -4.71 6.33 9.67
N SER A 151 -3.86 6.56 10.67
CA SER A 151 -2.43 6.84 10.40
C SER A 151 -1.62 5.56 10.13
N PHE A 152 -2.12 4.38 10.51
CA PHE A 152 -1.38 3.11 10.42
C PHE A 152 -1.78 2.16 9.26
N TRP A 153 -2.76 2.53 8.45
CA TRP A 153 -3.19 1.73 7.29
C TRP A 153 -2.58 2.26 5.99
N ASN A 154 -2.63 1.39 4.99
CA ASN A 154 -2.18 1.58 3.61
C ASN A 154 -3.09 0.74 2.68
N ASN A 155 -2.81 0.76 1.37
CA ASN A 155 -3.58 0.00 0.37
C ASN A 155 -3.65 -1.52 0.68
N HIS A 156 -2.61 -2.07 1.27
CA HIS A 156 -2.54 -3.51 1.59
C HIS A 156 -3.38 -3.85 2.82
N SER A 157 -3.41 -2.97 3.82
CA SER A 157 -4.30 -3.11 4.98
C SER A 157 -5.77 -3.12 4.51
N TYR A 158 -6.13 -2.22 3.60
CA TYR A 158 -7.47 -2.23 3.01
C TYR A 158 -7.77 -3.55 2.28
N LEU A 159 -6.82 -4.04 1.47
CA LEU A 159 -6.94 -5.33 0.78
C LEU A 159 -7.21 -6.49 1.75
N TYR A 160 -6.51 -6.58 2.88
CA TYR A 160 -6.72 -7.69 3.83
C TYR A 160 -8.11 -7.66 4.46
N GLY A 161 -8.60 -6.46 4.81
CA GLY A 161 -9.97 -6.28 5.28
C GLY A 161 -11.01 -6.74 4.26
N ILE A 162 -10.79 -6.42 2.97
CA ILE A 162 -11.65 -6.85 1.87
C ILE A 162 -11.58 -8.37 1.66
N ILE A 163 -10.38 -8.96 1.60
CA ILE A 163 -10.21 -10.41 1.45
C ILE A 163 -10.84 -11.16 2.64
N GLY A 164 -10.73 -10.62 3.86
CA GLY A 164 -11.40 -11.17 5.03
C GLY A 164 -12.93 -11.20 4.89
N ILE A 165 -13.54 -10.08 4.43
CA ILE A 165 -14.99 -10.02 4.14
C ILE A 165 -15.37 -11.02 3.05
N LEU A 166 -14.60 -11.07 1.96
CA LEU A 166 -14.87 -11.99 0.85
C LEU A 166 -14.80 -13.45 1.32
N LEU A 167 -13.75 -13.83 2.05
CA LEU A 167 -13.61 -15.17 2.64
C LEU A 167 -14.76 -15.52 3.56
N TRP A 168 -15.26 -14.57 4.38
CA TRP A 168 -16.41 -14.79 5.25
C TRP A 168 -17.64 -15.27 4.46
N GLY A 169 -17.85 -14.74 3.25
CA GLY A 169 -18.93 -15.17 2.37
C GLY A 169 -18.70 -16.54 1.71
N THR A 170 -17.45 -16.94 1.48
CA THR A 170 -17.11 -18.18 0.74
C THR A 170 -17.31 -19.47 1.54
N ASP A 171 -17.30 -20.61 0.84
CA ASP A 171 -17.20 -21.96 1.38
C ASP A 171 -15.73 -22.46 1.40
N ALA A 172 -14.76 -21.63 1.80
CA ALA A 172 -13.34 -22.00 1.79
C ALA A 172 -12.96 -23.08 2.84
N ASN A 173 -13.90 -23.46 3.70
CA ASN A 173 -13.75 -24.54 4.67
C ASN A 173 -14.08 -25.93 4.11
N ARG A 174 -14.35 -26.10 2.80
CA ARG A 174 -14.67 -27.42 2.22
C ARG A 174 -13.46 -28.31 1.92
N TYR A 175 -12.24 -27.77 2.03
CA TYR A 175 -11.01 -28.53 1.85
C TYR A 175 -9.92 -28.09 2.84
N TRP A 176 -9.13 -29.07 3.28
CA TRP A 176 -8.01 -28.90 4.23
C TRP A 176 -8.38 -28.06 5.46
N ALA A 177 -9.57 -28.30 5.99
CA ALA A 177 -10.17 -27.58 7.10
C ALA A 177 -10.56 -28.56 8.22
N LEU A 178 -10.38 -28.18 9.48
CA LEU A 178 -10.79 -29.01 10.61
C LEU A 178 -12.32 -29.25 10.62
N ASP A 179 -13.11 -28.29 10.15
CA ASP A 179 -14.57 -28.42 9.98
C ASP A 179 -14.96 -29.62 9.09
N THR A 180 -14.16 -29.95 8.07
CA THR A 180 -14.46 -31.07 7.16
C THR A 180 -14.18 -32.43 7.78
N ARG A 181 -13.23 -32.51 8.73
CA ARG A 181 -13.02 -33.74 9.49
C ARG A 181 -14.22 -34.06 10.38
N LEU A 182 -15.00 -33.04 10.74
CA LEU A 182 -16.22 -33.16 11.53
C LEU A 182 -17.49 -33.33 10.67
N SER A 183 -17.44 -33.05 9.36
CA SER A 183 -18.61 -33.05 8.46
C SER A 183 -18.35 -33.74 7.13
N LYS A 184 -19.16 -34.75 6.76
CA LYS A 184 -19.08 -35.50 5.48
C LYS A 184 -19.52 -34.71 4.23
N LYS A 185 -19.35 -33.39 4.22
CA LYS A 185 -19.76 -32.53 3.10
C LYS A 185 -18.82 -32.73 1.91
N PRO A 186 -19.33 -32.65 0.66
CA PRO A 186 -18.48 -32.74 -0.52
C PRO A 186 -17.49 -31.58 -0.54
N ALA A 187 -16.28 -31.84 -1.06
CA ALA A 187 -15.21 -30.86 -1.18
C ALA A 187 -15.41 -29.88 -2.35
N THR A 188 -16.63 -29.75 -2.85
CA THR A 188 -16.99 -28.86 -3.95
C THR A 188 -17.49 -27.51 -3.43
N VAL A 189 -17.22 -26.47 -4.19
CA VAL A 189 -17.61 -25.08 -3.92
C VAL A 189 -18.21 -24.46 -5.18
N PRO A 190 -19.11 -23.47 -5.04
CA PRO A 190 -19.54 -22.66 -6.17
C PRO A 190 -18.36 -21.94 -6.84
N LEU A 191 -18.41 -21.82 -8.17
CA LEU A 191 -17.38 -21.13 -8.96
C LEU A 191 -17.15 -19.68 -8.51
N TRP A 192 -18.19 -18.99 -8.05
CA TRP A 192 -18.09 -17.60 -7.64
C TRP A 192 -17.07 -17.36 -6.51
N ASN A 193 -16.82 -18.36 -5.66
CA ASN A 193 -15.81 -18.28 -4.59
C ASN A 193 -14.41 -17.99 -5.15
N TYR A 194 -14.09 -18.57 -6.31
CA TYR A 194 -12.83 -18.30 -7.01
C TYR A 194 -12.91 -16.99 -7.79
N PHE A 195 -14.02 -16.74 -8.49
CA PHE A 195 -14.19 -15.53 -9.30
C PHE A 195 -13.95 -14.26 -8.46
N ILE A 196 -14.58 -14.15 -7.29
CA ILE A 196 -14.52 -12.91 -6.51
C ILE A 196 -13.12 -12.64 -5.93
N LEU A 197 -12.41 -13.68 -5.48
CA LEU A 197 -11.04 -13.55 -4.98
C LEU A 197 -10.05 -13.26 -6.11
N LYS A 198 -10.17 -13.97 -7.24
CA LYS A 198 -9.37 -13.68 -8.44
C LYS A 198 -9.61 -12.26 -8.94
N PHE A 199 -10.86 -11.82 -8.97
CA PHE A 199 -11.23 -10.45 -9.33
C PHE A 199 -10.55 -9.43 -8.41
N GLN A 200 -10.57 -9.65 -7.09
CA GLN A 200 -9.97 -8.69 -6.15
C GLN A 200 -8.46 -8.53 -6.38
N PHE A 201 -7.73 -9.62 -6.56
CA PHE A 201 -6.29 -9.55 -6.86
C PHE A 201 -6.00 -9.05 -8.28
N PHE A 202 -6.84 -9.39 -9.25
CA PHE A 202 -6.75 -8.81 -10.59
C PHE A 202 -6.94 -7.28 -10.55
N ALA A 203 -7.97 -6.80 -9.85
CA ALA A 203 -8.27 -5.39 -9.69
C ALA A 203 -7.12 -4.65 -9.00
N LEU A 204 -6.53 -5.23 -7.95
CA LEU A 204 -5.34 -4.70 -7.29
C LEU A 204 -4.22 -4.39 -8.29
N TYR A 205 -3.80 -5.37 -9.10
CA TYR A 205 -2.71 -5.18 -10.06
C TYR A 205 -3.11 -4.21 -11.17
N PHE A 206 -4.26 -4.45 -11.79
CA PHE A 206 -4.71 -3.66 -12.93
C PHE A 206 -4.91 -2.18 -12.58
N LEU A 207 -5.56 -1.89 -11.45
CA LEU A 207 -5.77 -0.51 -11.00
C LEU A 207 -4.46 0.15 -10.58
N ALA A 208 -3.54 -0.58 -9.93
CA ALA A 208 -2.21 -0.05 -9.64
C ALA A 208 -1.42 0.29 -10.91
N GLY A 209 -1.51 -0.55 -11.95
CA GLY A 209 -0.95 -0.27 -13.27
C GLY A 209 -1.59 0.97 -13.90
N LEU A 210 -2.92 1.10 -13.83
CA LEU A 210 -3.61 2.30 -14.30
C LEU A 210 -3.16 3.57 -13.56
N LYS A 211 -2.94 3.53 -12.25
CA LYS A 211 -2.41 4.69 -11.50
C LYS A 211 -0.97 5.04 -11.88
N LYS A 212 -0.18 4.04 -12.28
CA LYS A 212 1.18 4.22 -12.83
C LYS A 212 1.22 4.75 -14.28
N SER A 213 0.09 4.93 -14.94
CA SER A 213 0.04 5.61 -16.26
C SER A 213 0.19 7.14 -16.18
N SER A 214 0.31 7.70 -14.98
CA SER A 214 0.52 9.13 -14.78
C SER A 214 1.88 9.59 -15.33
N ARG A 215 1.95 10.87 -15.75
CA ARG A 215 3.22 11.48 -16.20
C ARG A 215 4.31 11.38 -15.14
N GLU A 216 3.93 11.58 -13.88
CA GLU A 216 4.84 11.48 -12.73
C GLU A 216 5.58 10.14 -12.64
N TRP A 217 4.92 9.05 -13.02
CA TRP A 217 5.52 7.73 -13.02
C TRP A 217 6.29 7.47 -14.31
N LEU A 218 5.69 7.72 -15.47
CA LEU A 218 6.29 7.43 -16.77
C LEU A 218 7.53 8.28 -17.09
N GLU A 219 7.66 9.46 -16.49
CA GLU A 219 8.83 10.34 -16.60
C GLU A 219 9.92 10.03 -15.56
N GLY A 220 9.66 9.13 -14.60
CA GLY A 220 10.68 8.70 -13.62
C GLY A 220 10.71 9.48 -12.30
N TYR A 221 9.76 10.40 -12.06
CA TYR A 221 9.79 11.27 -10.87
C TYR A 221 9.20 10.65 -9.60
N SER A 222 8.46 9.56 -9.72
CA SER A 222 7.76 8.96 -8.57
C SER A 222 8.70 8.24 -7.62
N MET A 223 9.73 7.56 -8.14
CA MET A 223 10.67 6.73 -7.35
C MET A 223 12.10 6.89 -7.86
N MET A 224 12.64 8.11 -7.75
CA MET A 224 14.01 8.41 -8.17
C MET A 224 15.05 7.66 -7.34
N ASN A 225 16.13 7.24 -8.00
CA ASN A 225 17.31 6.58 -7.39
C ASN A 225 17.01 5.26 -6.67
N LEU A 226 15.80 4.69 -6.83
CA LEU A 226 15.46 3.41 -6.21
C LEU A 226 16.36 2.28 -6.74
N SER A 227 16.76 2.37 -8.01
CA SER A 227 17.68 1.44 -8.64
C SER A 227 19.07 1.40 -8.01
N GLU A 228 19.48 2.37 -7.18
CA GLU A 228 20.76 2.31 -6.46
C GLU A 228 20.86 1.10 -5.52
N HIS A 229 19.71 0.60 -5.04
CA HIS A 229 19.65 -0.57 -4.17
C HIS A 229 20.22 -1.83 -4.84
N TRP A 230 20.88 -2.69 -4.05
CA TRP A 230 21.63 -3.86 -4.54
C TRP A 230 20.77 -4.88 -5.30
N VAL A 231 19.46 -4.91 -5.04
CA VAL A 231 18.53 -5.84 -5.72
C VAL A 231 18.50 -5.61 -7.23
N PHE A 232 18.86 -4.40 -7.68
CA PHE A 232 18.94 -4.06 -9.09
C PHE A 232 20.33 -4.27 -9.70
N ASP A 233 21.35 -4.65 -8.93
CA ASP A 233 22.73 -4.86 -9.43
C ASP A 233 22.80 -5.83 -10.63
N PRO A 234 22.00 -6.91 -10.74
CA PRO A 234 21.99 -7.75 -11.92
C PRO A 234 21.65 -7.00 -13.22
N PHE A 235 20.78 -5.99 -13.16
CA PHE A 235 20.44 -5.16 -14.33
C PHE A 235 21.56 -4.16 -14.66
N LYS A 236 22.31 -3.71 -13.65
CA LYS A 236 23.42 -2.76 -13.79
C LYS A 236 24.65 -3.33 -14.50
N LEU A 237 24.71 -4.65 -14.71
CA LEU A 237 25.71 -5.26 -15.58
C LEU A 237 25.56 -4.82 -17.04
N LEU A 238 24.36 -4.40 -17.44
CA LEU A 238 24.02 -4.00 -18.81
C LEU A 238 23.51 -2.56 -18.93
N LEU A 239 22.93 -2.00 -17.86
CA LEU A 239 22.29 -0.68 -17.84
C LEU A 239 22.99 0.25 -16.85
N THR A 240 22.97 1.56 -17.09
CA THR A 240 23.35 2.53 -16.05
C THR A 240 22.30 2.58 -14.93
N THR A 241 22.63 3.18 -13.80
CA THR A 241 21.66 3.41 -12.69
C THR A 241 20.43 4.16 -13.21
N ALA A 242 20.62 5.29 -13.89
CA ALA A 242 19.52 6.08 -14.46
C ALA A 242 18.66 5.28 -15.47
N GLN A 243 19.30 4.48 -16.34
CA GLN A 243 18.56 3.61 -17.27
C GLN A 243 17.79 2.51 -16.55
N THR A 244 18.35 1.94 -15.48
CA THR A 244 17.69 0.92 -14.67
C THR A 244 16.47 1.51 -13.95
N ASP A 245 16.62 2.71 -13.38
CA ASP A 245 15.53 3.45 -12.74
C ASP A 245 14.40 3.70 -13.75
N PHE A 246 14.72 4.22 -14.92
CA PHE A 246 13.71 4.55 -15.91
C PHE A 246 13.07 3.30 -16.55
N LEU A 247 13.86 2.35 -17.05
CA LEU A 247 13.36 1.21 -17.80
C LEU A 247 12.79 0.10 -16.92
N ILE A 248 13.47 -0.24 -15.81
CA ILE A 248 13.08 -1.37 -14.94
C ILE A 248 12.12 -0.93 -13.85
N VAL A 249 12.43 0.13 -13.10
CA VAL A 249 11.55 0.57 -12.01
C VAL A 249 10.26 1.16 -12.57
N HIS A 250 10.36 2.14 -13.48
CA HIS A 250 9.19 2.86 -13.96
C HIS A 250 8.47 2.14 -15.12
N TRP A 251 9.13 1.91 -16.26
CA TRP A 251 8.43 1.34 -17.43
C TRP A 251 8.03 -0.13 -17.27
N PHE A 252 8.96 -1.00 -16.87
CA PHE A 252 8.63 -2.41 -16.61
C PHE A 252 7.64 -2.51 -15.45
N GLY A 253 7.83 -1.79 -14.34
CA GLY A 253 6.88 -1.78 -13.22
C GLY A 253 5.46 -1.37 -13.63
N PHE A 254 5.32 -0.35 -14.49
CA PHE A 254 4.02 0.07 -15.04
C PHE A 254 3.38 -1.01 -15.92
N ILE A 255 4.12 -1.50 -16.93
CA ILE A 255 3.60 -2.51 -17.87
C ILE A 255 3.23 -3.77 -17.11
N PHE A 256 4.11 -4.22 -16.22
CA PHE A 256 3.92 -5.42 -15.42
C PHE A 256 2.65 -5.34 -14.58
N ASP A 257 2.45 -4.30 -13.77
CA ASP A 257 1.24 -4.14 -12.96
C ASP A 257 -0.02 -4.10 -13.84
N LEU A 258 0.04 -3.40 -14.98
CA LEU A 258 -1.10 -3.27 -15.89
C LEU A 258 -1.47 -4.61 -16.57
N THR A 259 -0.50 -5.49 -16.85
CA THR A 259 -0.73 -6.70 -17.66
C THR A 259 -0.67 -8.02 -16.90
N VAL A 260 0.02 -8.09 -15.75
CA VAL A 260 0.26 -9.36 -15.01
C VAL A 260 -1.04 -10.04 -14.61
N GLY A 261 -2.06 -9.25 -14.25
CA GLY A 261 -3.39 -9.76 -13.94
C GLY A 261 -3.91 -10.64 -15.07
N PHE A 262 -3.87 -10.15 -16.32
CA PHE A 262 -4.28 -10.90 -17.51
C PHE A 262 -3.40 -12.13 -17.75
N TRP A 263 -2.08 -12.02 -17.59
CA TRP A 263 -1.18 -13.14 -17.84
C TRP A 263 -1.36 -14.29 -16.84
N LEU A 264 -1.77 -14.02 -15.60
CA LEU A 264 -2.13 -15.04 -14.63
C LEU A 264 -3.44 -15.76 -14.98
N LEU A 265 -4.32 -15.11 -15.75
CA LEU A 265 -5.60 -15.69 -16.17
C LEU A 265 -5.43 -16.75 -17.25
N PHE A 266 -4.52 -16.54 -18.21
CA PHE A 266 -4.32 -17.46 -19.34
C PHE A 266 -3.36 -18.60 -19.02
N ASP A 267 -3.75 -19.83 -19.34
CA ASP A 267 -2.97 -21.05 -19.05
C ASP A 267 -1.56 -21.01 -19.64
N THR A 268 -1.40 -20.50 -20.87
CA THR A 268 -0.10 -20.44 -21.57
C THR A 268 0.89 -19.49 -20.90
N THR A 269 0.41 -18.35 -20.38
CA THR A 269 1.27 -17.32 -19.78
C THR A 269 1.36 -17.44 -18.26
N ARG A 270 0.53 -18.28 -17.62
CA ARG A 270 0.40 -18.36 -16.17
C ARG A 270 1.71 -18.67 -15.46
N ILE A 271 2.41 -19.74 -15.84
CA ILE A 271 3.65 -20.15 -15.15
C ILE A 271 4.75 -19.09 -15.28
N PRO A 272 5.05 -18.56 -16.49
CA PRO A 272 5.95 -17.40 -16.61
C PRO A 272 5.51 -16.21 -15.76
N ALA A 273 4.23 -15.84 -15.79
CA ALA A 273 3.70 -14.72 -15.01
C ALA A 273 3.85 -14.96 -13.50
N MET A 274 3.66 -16.19 -13.01
CA MET A 274 3.88 -16.54 -11.61
C MET A 274 5.35 -16.40 -11.19
N ILE A 275 6.29 -16.77 -12.05
CA ILE A 275 7.73 -16.60 -11.78
C ILE A 275 8.08 -15.12 -11.68
N PHE A 276 7.64 -14.30 -12.65
CA PHE A 276 7.86 -12.85 -12.62
C PHE A 276 7.16 -12.18 -11.44
N CYS A 277 5.91 -12.56 -11.14
CA CYS A 277 5.16 -12.08 -9.99
C CYS A 277 5.86 -12.41 -8.68
N ALA A 278 6.36 -13.64 -8.54
CA ALA A 278 7.12 -14.02 -7.36
C ALA A 278 8.41 -13.23 -7.21
N ALA A 279 9.18 -13.07 -8.29
CA ALA A 279 10.40 -12.26 -8.28
C ALA A 279 10.11 -10.79 -7.94
N PHE A 280 9.07 -10.20 -8.53
CA PHE A 280 8.63 -8.82 -8.27
C PHE A 280 8.26 -8.61 -6.80
N HIS A 281 7.46 -9.51 -6.22
CA HIS A 281 7.05 -9.41 -4.81
C HIS A 281 8.23 -9.63 -3.85
N LEU A 282 9.10 -10.60 -4.12
CA LEU A 282 10.30 -10.83 -3.31
C LEU A 282 11.30 -9.67 -3.40
N MET A 283 11.40 -9.01 -4.54
CA MET A 283 12.17 -7.77 -4.68
C MET A 283 11.53 -6.65 -3.85
N ASN A 284 10.22 -6.45 -3.95
CA ASN A 284 9.51 -5.44 -3.16
C ASN A 284 9.60 -5.69 -1.66
N SER A 285 9.62 -6.95 -1.20
CA SER A 285 9.82 -7.28 0.22
C SER A 285 11.22 -6.93 0.74
N ARG A 286 12.16 -6.60 -0.14
CA ARG A 286 13.51 -6.15 0.21
C ARG A 286 13.72 -4.66 0.00
N LEU A 287 13.00 -4.07 -0.96
CA LEU A 287 13.05 -2.64 -1.24
C LEU A 287 12.23 -1.83 -0.25
N PHE A 288 11.09 -2.36 0.20
CA PHE A 288 10.13 -1.61 0.96
C PHE A 288 9.69 -2.34 2.23
N SER A 289 9.53 -1.60 3.31
CA SER A 289 8.93 -2.06 4.57
C SER A 289 7.39 -2.03 4.48
N ILE A 290 6.82 -2.79 3.54
CA ILE A 290 5.38 -2.85 3.22
C ILE A 290 4.64 -4.03 3.89
N GLY A 291 5.25 -4.60 4.93
CA GLY A 291 4.67 -5.66 5.76
C GLY A 291 4.36 -6.94 4.98
N MET A 292 3.24 -7.59 5.31
CA MET A 292 2.90 -8.92 4.79
C MET A 292 2.47 -8.97 3.32
N PHE A 293 2.45 -7.85 2.60
CA PHE A 293 1.82 -7.75 1.28
C PHE A 293 2.43 -8.66 0.22
N PRO A 294 3.77 -8.66 0.03
CA PRO A 294 4.42 -9.59 -0.89
C PRO A 294 4.06 -11.06 -0.60
N TYR A 295 4.02 -11.43 0.68
CA TYR A 295 3.74 -12.80 1.11
C TYR A 295 2.28 -13.18 0.92
N VAL A 296 1.34 -12.24 1.11
CA VAL A 296 -0.08 -12.47 0.81
C VAL A 296 -0.30 -12.66 -0.70
N CYS A 297 0.36 -11.86 -1.53
CA CYS A 297 0.33 -12.03 -2.99
C CYS A 297 0.89 -13.39 -3.41
N LEU A 298 2.01 -13.83 -2.82
CA LEU A 298 2.58 -15.17 -3.05
C LEU A 298 1.64 -16.29 -2.57
N ALA A 299 1.09 -16.17 -1.36
CA ALA A 299 0.19 -17.13 -0.74
C ALA A 299 -1.10 -17.35 -1.56
N THR A 300 -1.58 -16.31 -2.22
CA THR A 300 -2.81 -16.34 -3.01
C THR A 300 -2.58 -16.59 -4.49
N MET A 301 -1.33 -16.59 -4.97
CA MET A 301 -0.98 -16.83 -6.36
C MET A 301 -1.49 -18.18 -6.87
N GLY A 302 -1.51 -19.21 -6.01
CA GLY A 302 -2.06 -20.53 -6.32
C GLY A 302 -3.54 -20.54 -6.69
N LEU A 303 -4.32 -19.49 -6.34
CA LEU A 303 -5.72 -19.35 -6.77
C LEU A 303 -5.86 -19.26 -8.29
N PHE A 304 -4.84 -18.74 -8.99
CA PHE A 304 -4.87 -18.61 -10.45
C PHE A 304 -4.59 -19.93 -11.17
N CYS A 305 -4.00 -20.92 -10.48
CA CYS A 305 -3.77 -22.26 -11.01
C CYS A 305 -5.08 -23.06 -11.20
N HIS A 306 -4.97 -24.21 -11.86
CA HIS A 306 -6.08 -25.14 -11.98
C HIS A 306 -6.49 -25.67 -10.59
N VAL A 307 -7.79 -25.68 -10.27
CA VAL A 307 -8.29 -25.86 -8.89
C VAL A 307 -7.90 -27.16 -8.18
N ASP A 308 -7.55 -28.19 -8.95
CA ASP A 308 -7.13 -29.51 -8.47
C ASP A 308 -5.61 -29.63 -8.24
N TRP A 309 -4.83 -28.56 -8.48
CA TRP A 309 -3.37 -28.59 -8.35
C TRP A 309 -2.88 -29.14 -7.00
N PRO A 310 -3.51 -28.86 -5.83
CA PRO A 310 -3.02 -29.41 -4.57
C PRO A 310 -3.16 -30.93 -4.51
N ARG A 311 -4.24 -31.46 -5.10
CA ARG A 311 -4.49 -32.90 -5.15
C ARG A 311 -3.45 -33.59 -6.02
N LYS A 312 -3.14 -33.03 -7.19
CA LYS A 312 -2.11 -33.53 -8.11
C LYS A 312 -0.73 -33.60 -7.46
N ILE A 313 -0.37 -32.58 -6.69
CA ILE A 313 0.90 -32.58 -5.94
C ILE A 313 0.90 -33.67 -4.88
N ILE A 314 -0.18 -33.80 -4.09
CA ILE A 314 -0.28 -34.84 -3.06
C ILE A 314 -0.21 -36.25 -3.68
N THR A 315 -0.92 -36.51 -4.78
CA THR A 315 -0.86 -37.82 -5.46
C THR A 315 0.54 -38.11 -6.01
N SER A 316 1.21 -37.10 -6.56
CA SER A 316 2.59 -37.23 -7.06
C SER A 316 3.59 -37.49 -5.93
N LEU A 317 3.41 -36.86 -4.76
CA LEU A 317 4.30 -37.02 -3.60
C LEU A 317 4.05 -38.33 -2.83
N THR A 318 2.82 -38.82 -2.82
CA THR A 318 2.44 -40.04 -2.07
C THR A 318 2.57 -41.32 -2.89
N GLY A 319 2.92 -41.25 -4.18
CA GLY A 319 3.15 -42.40 -5.06
C GLY A 319 1.92 -43.31 -5.26
N ARG A 320 0.75 -42.93 -4.74
CA ARG A 320 -0.49 -43.69 -4.92
C ARG A 320 -1.11 -43.30 -6.26
N SER A 321 -0.76 -44.04 -7.30
CA SER A 321 -1.65 -44.21 -8.44
C SER A 321 -2.93 -44.86 -7.89
N CYS A 322 -4.02 -44.09 -7.78
CA CYS A 322 -5.33 -44.68 -7.56
C CYS A 322 -5.71 -45.39 -8.86
N ASP A 323 -5.29 -46.64 -8.95
CA ASP A 323 -5.86 -47.61 -9.86
C ASP A 323 -7.34 -47.73 -9.49
N THR A 324 -8.21 -47.07 -10.25
CA THR A 324 -9.66 -47.24 -10.14
C THR A 324 -10.02 -48.60 -10.74
N GLY A 325 -9.68 -49.66 -10.01
CA GLY A 325 -10.32 -50.95 -10.15
C GLY A 325 -11.67 -50.89 -9.46
N GLU A 326 -12.74 -50.69 -10.24
CA GLU A 326 -14.08 -51.04 -9.81
C GLU A 326 -14.07 -52.48 -9.29
N LYS A 327 -14.37 -52.68 -8.00
CA LYS A 327 -14.80 -53.98 -7.50
C LYS A 327 -16.18 -54.26 -8.09
N LYS A 328 -16.21 -54.91 -9.27
CA LYS A 328 -17.36 -55.71 -9.68
C LYS A 328 -17.38 -56.97 -8.81
N SER A 329 -18.46 -57.11 -8.07
CA SER A 329 -18.88 -58.35 -7.44
C SER A 329 -18.91 -59.48 -8.46
N GLU A 330 -18.29 -60.60 -8.08
CA GLU A 330 -18.37 -61.88 -8.77
C GLU A 330 -19.83 -62.29 -8.94
N ASP A 331 -20.24 -62.56 -10.19
CA ASP A 331 -21.15 -63.65 -10.53
C ASP A 331 -21.07 -63.92 -12.05
N THR A 332 -20.50 -65.08 -12.38
CA THR A 332 -20.79 -65.97 -13.52
C THR A 332 -20.54 -65.50 -14.97
N CYS A 333 -19.57 -66.13 -15.63
CA CYS A 333 -19.40 -66.22 -17.10
C CYS A 333 -20.51 -67.09 -17.74
N PRO A 334 -20.89 -66.87 -19.03
CA PRO A 334 -20.09 -67.43 -20.13
C PRO A 334 -19.85 -66.49 -21.33
N SER A 335 -18.74 -66.82 -21.99
CA SER A 335 -18.27 -66.51 -23.35
C SER A 335 -19.25 -65.88 -24.34
N GLU A 336 -18.77 -64.83 -25.03
CA GLU A 336 -18.76 -64.76 -26.50
C GLU A 336 -17.80 -63.66 -26.97
N THR A 337 -17.01 -64.02 -27.98
CA THR A 337 -16.11 -63.20 -28.80
C THR A 337 -16.85 -62.07 -29.49
N GLU A 338 -16.33 -60.84 -29.44
CA GLU A 338 -16.43 -59.88 -30.56
C GLU A 338 -15.40 -58.76 -30.42
N GLU A 339 -14.71 -58.50 -31.53
CA GLU A 339 -13.72 -57.46 -31.75
C GLU A 339 -14.33 -56.06 -31.61
N SER A 340 -13.61 -55.10 -31.01
CA SER A 340 -13.86 -53.69 -31.26
C SER A 340 -12.64 -52.82 -30.99
N ASP A 341 -12.08 -52.34 -32.10
CA ASP A 341 -11.51 -51.03 -32.38
C ASP A 341 -10.82 -50.24 -31.25
N GLU A 342 -9.50 -50.17 -31.39
CA GLU A 342 -8.64 -49.13 -30.83
C GLU A 342 -9.15 -47.74 -31.24
N SER A 343 -9.63 -46.96 -30.26
CA SER A 343 -9.67 -45.51 -30.37
C SER A 343 -8.97 -44.87 -29.16
N GLU A 344 -7.69 -44.57 -29.37
CA GLU A 344 -6.89 -43.68 -28.53
C GLU A 344 -7.59 -42.33 -28.36
N SER A 345 -8.27 -42.13 -27.22
CA SER A 345 -8.68 -40.78 -26.82
C SER A 345 -7.48 -40.04 -26.23
N GLN A 346 -6.88 -39.19 -27.07
CA GLN A 346 -5.80 -38.29 -26.71
C GLN A 346 -6.20 -37.36 -25.55
N ASN A 347 -5.59 -37.57 -24.40
CA ASN A 347 -5.53 -36.61 -23.29
C ASN A 347 -4.75 -35.36 -23.74
N LYS A 348 -5.44 -34.35 -24.28
CA LYS A 348 -4.87 -33.00 -24.46
C LYS A 348 -5.27 -32.08 -23.30
N PRO A 349 -4.34 -31.31 -22.71
CA PRO A 349 -4.65 -30.31 -21.71
C PRO A 349 -5.28 -29.09 -22.42
N VAL A 350 -6.57 -28.84 -22.18
CA VAL A 350 -7.34 -27.70 -22.72
C VAL A 350 -7.45 -26.58 -21.68
N SER A 351 -7.46 -25.34 -22.19
CA SER A 351 -6.80 -24.13 -21.68
C SER A 351 -7.74 -23.03 -21.14
N GLY A 352 -8.34 -23.17 -19.96
CA GLY A 352 -9.45 -22.30 -19.52
C GLY A 352 -9.21 -21.47 -18.25
N TRP A 353 -9.61 -20.19 -18.26
CA TRP A 353 -9.67 -19.28 -17.10
C TRP A 353 -10.55 -19.78 -15.94
N ILE A 354 -11.62 -20.49 -16.30
CA ILE A 354 -12.57 -21.15 -15.40
C ILE A 354 -12.25 -22.67 -15.36
N PRO A 355 -12.26 -23.30 -14.17
CA PRO A 355 -12.04 -24.75 -14.02
C PRO A 355 -12.93 -25.59 -14.95
N ARG A 356 -12.54 -26.82 -15.31
CA ARG A 356 -13.37 -27.70 -16.17
C ARG A 356 -14.63 -28.23 -15.45
N PRO A 357 -15.70 -28.60 -16.19
CA PRO A 357 -16.88 -29.18 -15.59
C PRO A 357 -16.51 -30.51 -14.93
N ILE A 358 -17.01 -30.74 -13.71
CA ILE A 358 -17.13 -32.12 -13.24
C ILE A 358 -18.13 -32.78 -14.21
N PRO A 359 -17.87 -34.00 -14.72
CA PRO A 359 -18.80 -34.66 -15.65
C PRO A 359 -20.22 -34.64 -15.06
N PRO A 360 -21.24 -34.23 -15.83
CA PRO A 360 -22.58 -34.14 -15.31
C PRO A 360 -23.10 -35.55 -15.01
N GLU A 361 -23.46 -35.81 -13.76
CA GLU A 361 -24.60 -36.68 -13.52
C GLU A 361 -25.79 -35.97 -14.18
N GLU A 362 -26.45 -36.62 -15.15
CA GLU A 362 -27.65 -36.12 -15.82
C GLU A 362 -28.72 -35.73 -14.79
N LYS A 363 -28.75 -34.47 -14.36
CA LYS A 363 -29.84 -33.89 -13.58
C LYS A 363 -30.14 -32.51 -14.11
N ILE A 364 -31.39 -32.35 -14.55
CA ILE A 364 -32.07 -31.10 -14.91
C ILE A 364 -31.58 -30.00 -13.96
N THR A 365 -30.88 -28.98 -14.47
CA THR A 365 -30.43 -27.86 -13.64
C THR A 365 -31.66 -27.11 -13.12
N PRO A 366 -31.96 -27.15 -11.81
CA PRO A 366 -33.11 -26.43 -11.29
C PRO A 366 -32.88 -24.93 -11.45
N LYS A 367 -33.95 -24.19 -11.80
CA LYS A 367 -33.90 -22.71 -11.88
C LYS A 367 -33.21 -22.10 -10.66
N PRO A 368 -32.39 -21.05 -10.83
CA PRO A 368 -31.59 -20.48 -9.74
C PRO A 368 -32.49 -19.99 -8.60
N ARG A 369 -32.16 -20.39 -7.37
CA ARG A 369 -32.90 -20.02 -6.16
C ARG A 369 -32.79 -18.51 -5.91
N LYS A 370 -33.80 -17.91 -5.28
CA LYS A 370 -33.79 -16.48 -4.89
C LYS A 370 -32.53 -16.08 -4.11
N LYS A 371 -32.07 -16.93 -3.18
CA LYS A 371 -30.82 -16.71 -2.42
C LYS A 371 -29.58 -16.61 -3.33
N GLN A 372 -29.47 -17.45 -4.35
CA GLN A 372 -28.35 -17.46 -5.28
C GLN A 372 -28.31 -16.18 -6.12
N LYS A 373 -29.48 -15.72 -6.57
CA LYS A 373 -29.62 -14.42 -7.24
C LYS A 373 -29.14 -13.28 -6.34
N ILE A 374 -29.60 -13.22 -5.09
CA ILE A 374 -29.18 -12.18 -4.14
C ILE A 374 -27.64 -12.17 -3.94
N VAL A 375 -27.02 -13.33 -3.75
CA VAL A 375 -25.56 -13.44 -3.61
C VAL A 375 -24.85 -12.89 -4.85
N VAL A 376 -25.26 -13.29 -6.04
CA VAL A 376 -24.67 -12.77 -7.30
C VAL A 376 -24.89 -11.26 -7.43
N GLY A 377 -26.04 -10.74 -7.00
CA GLY A 377 -26.29 -9.29 -6.92
C GLY A 377 -25.26 -8.56 -6.04
N PHE A 378 -24.95 -9.10 -4.86
CA PHE A 378 -23.90 -8.54 -3.99
C PHE A 378 -22.50 -8.66 -4.60
N LEU A 379 -22.19 -9.74 -5.31
CA LEU A 379 -20.90 -9.89 -6.01
C LEU A 379 -20.73 -8.84 -7.11
N LEU A 380 -21.78 -8.60 -7.91
CA LEU A 380 -21.76 -7.54 -8.93
C LEU A 380 -21.65 -6.16 -8.31
N LEU A 381 -22.35 -5.91 -7.20
CA LEU A 381 -22.21 -4.67 -6.43
C LEU A 381 -20.76 -4.49 -5.94
N HIS A 382 -20.12 -5.53 -5.41
CA HIS A 382 -18.71 -5.49 -5.00
C HIS A 382 -17.79 -5.14 -6.17
N VAL A 383 -17.98 -5.78 -7.34
CA VAL A 383 -17.21 -5.46 -8.56
C VAL A 383 -17.35 -4.00 -8.94
N ILE A 384 -18.59 -3.47 -8.98
CA ILE A 384 -18.86 -2.07 -9.28
C ILE A 384 -18.19 -1.15 -8.25
N LEU A 385 -18.31 -1.46 -6.96
CA LEU A 385 -17.71 -0.67 -5.88
C LEU A 385 -16.18 -0.65 -5.98
N GLN A 386 -15.53 -1.78 -6.24
CA GLN A 386 -14.06 -1.84 -6.34
C GLN A 386 -13.52 -1.13 -7.59
N LEU A 387 -14.32 -1.01 -8.65
CA LEU A 387 -13.97 -0.22 -9.83
C LEU A 387 -14.28 1.27 -9.63
N PHE A 388 -15.31 1.60 -8.85
CA PHE A 388 -15.76 2.98 -8.61
C PHE A 388 -14.98 3.70 -7.51
N LEU A 389 -14.82 3.07 -6.34
CA LEU A 389 -14.24 3.70 -5.15
C LEU A 389 -12.87 4.33 -5.42
N PRO A 390 -11.92 3.68 -6.14
CA PRO A 390 -10.60 4.26 -6.40
C PRO A 390 -10.57 5.55 -7.22
N TYR A 391 -11.73 5.98 -7.76
CA TYR A 391 -11.92 7.22 -8.50
C TYR A 391 -13.00 8.12 -7.88
N SER A 392 -13.55 7.76 -6.72
CA SER A 392 -14.67 8.46 -6.07
C SER A 392 -14.28 9.74 -5.32
N HIS A 393 -13.02 10.20 -5.45
CA HIS A 393 -12.44 11.31 -4.67
C HIS A 393 -13.12 12.67 -4.91
N PHE A 394 -13.89 12.79 -5.98
CA PHE A 394 -14.74 13.96 -6.22
C PHE A 394 -15.88 14.09 -5.21
N ILE A 395 -16.25 13.01 -4.52
CA ILE A 395 -17.25 12.97 -3.44
C ILE A 395 -16.59 13.37 -2.11
N THR A 396 -15.46 12.75 -1.78
CA THR A 396 -14.79 12.88 -0.48
C THR A 396 -13.72 13.98 -0.48
N ARG A 397 -14.09 15.19 -0.94
CA ARG A 397 -13.13 16.27 -1.21
C ARG A 397 -12.38 16.78 0.03
N GLY A 398 -12.92 16.57 1.23
CA GLY A 398 -12.28 16.98 2.48
C GLY A 398 -11.01 16.19 2.80
N TYR A 399 -10.88 14.98 2.26
CA TYR A 399 -9.69 14.16 2.45
C TYR A 399 -8.61 14.40 1.39
N ASN A 400 -8.92 15.18 0.35
CA ASN A 400 -7.96 15.50 -0.71
C ASN A 400 -6.86 16.42 -0.14
N ASN A 401 -5.62 16.15 -0.51
CA ASN A 401 -4.49 17.05 -0.33
C ASN A 401 -3.97 17.46 -1.72
N TRP A 402 -2.66 17.57 -1.94
CA TRP A 402 -2.09 17.75 -3.28
C TRP A 402 -2.43 16.58 -4.23
N VAL A 403 -2.75 15.43 -3.67
CA VAL A 403 -3.25 14.24 -4.37
C VAL A 403 -4.72 14.05 -4.03
N SER A 404 -5.49 13.58 -5.01
CA SER A 404 -6.92 13.29 -4.82
C SER A 404 -7.12 12.01 -4.02
N GLY A 405 -7.99 12.07 -3.01
CA GLY A 405 -8.51 10.91 -2.30
C GLY A 405 -7.89 10.64 -0.93
N LEU A 406 -8.59 9.81 -0.18
CA LEU A 406 -8.07 9.25 1.06
C LEU A 406 -7.05 8.16 0.73
N TYR A 407 -5.85 8.29 1.28
CA TYR A 407 -4.80 7.29 1.12
C TYR A 407 -5.28 5.93 1.64
N GLY A 408 -5.19 4.89 0.81
CA GLY A 408 -5.37 3.49 1.24
C GLY A 408 -6.51 2.70 0.60
N TYR A 409 -7.47 3.29 -0.13
CA TYR A 409 -8.44 2.52 -0.92
C TYR A 409 -8.35 2.76 -2.43
N SER A 410 -7.51 3.70 -2.85
CA SER A 410 -7.38 4.15 -4.25
C SER A 410 -6.41 3.32 -5.09
N TRP A 411 -5.70 2.36 -4.49
CA TRP A 411 -4.63 1.58 -5.12
C TRP A 411 -3.47 2.44 -5.65
N ASP A 412 -3.27 3.63 -5.08
CA ASP A 412 -2.12 4.50 -5.38
C ASP A 412 -0.85 3.94 -4.69
N MET A 413 -0.34 2.83 -5.22
CA MET A 413 0.80 2.11 -4.65
C MET A 413 2.10 2.66 -5.22
N MET A 414 2.85 3.38 -4.36
CA MET A 414 4.17 3.95 -4.66
C MET A 414 4.20 5.03 -5.76
N VAL A 415 3.06 5.64 -6.10
CA VAL A 415 2.98 6.70 -7.15
C VAL A 415 3.44 8.07 -6.64
N HIS A 416 3.44 8.27 -5.32
CA HIS A 416 3.74 9.55 -4.70
C HIS A 416 4.83 9.38 -3.65
N ASN A 417 5.98 9.99 -3.88
CA ASN A 417 7.06 10.12 -2.92
C ASN A 417 6.98 11.50 -2.24
N TRP A 418 6.80 11.49 -0.93
CA TRP A 418 6.62 12.68 -0.10
C TRP A 418 7.82 12.85 0.80
N ASP A 419 8.54 13.96 0.61
CA ASP A 419 9.62 14.36 1.51
C ASP A 419 9.13 15.48 2.43
N THR A 420 9.27 15.30 3.74
CA THR A 420 8.88 16.32 4.74
C THR A 420 10.15 17.00 5.22
N ILE A 421 10.29 18.30 4.93
CA ILE A 421 11.50 19.04 5.26
C ILE A 421 11.37 19.72 6.62
N LEU A 422 10.20 20.31 6.89
CA LEU A 422 9.96 21.07 8.11
C LEU A 422 8.52 20.92 8.57
N ILE A 423 8.33 20.76 9.87
CA ILE A 423 7.04 20.87 10.54
C ILE A 423 7.23 21.83 11.73
N VAL A 424 6.44 22.89 11.78
CA VAL A 424 6.39 23.82 12.91
C VAL A 424 4.97 23.84 13.43
N VAL A 425 4.84 23.60 14.74
CA VAL A 425 3.57 23.70 15.47
C VAL A 425 3.71 24.83 16.48
N LYS A 426 3.04 25.96 16.19
CA LYS A 426 3.05 27.15 17.04
C LYS A 426 1.75 27.23 17.83
N VAL A 427 1.86 27.30 19.15
CA VAL A 427 0.75 27.52 20.08
C VAL A 427 0.84 28.96 20.57
N HIS A 428 -0.15 29.77 20.20
CA HIS A 428 -0.28 31.14 20.65
C HIS A 428 -1.27 31.21 21.81
N ASP A 429 -0.84 31.74 22.95
CA ASP A 429 -1.71 32.05 24.07
C ASP A 429 -2.28 33.47 23.90
N ASN A 430 -3.58 33.55 23.62
CA ASN A 430 -4.24 34.83 23.34
C ASN A 430 -4.37 35.72 24.60
N GLU A 431 -4.22 35.18 25.81
CA GLU A 431 -4.31 35.96 27.05
C GLU A 431 -2.95 36.55 27.46
N SER A 432 -1.88 35.75 27.41
CA SER A 432 -0.51 36.22 27.72
C SER A 432 0.17 36.90 26.53
N ASN A 433 -0.35 36.68 25.31
CA ASN A 433 0.26 37.11 24.04
C ASN A 433 1.67 36.53 23.84
N GLU A 434 1.87 35.27 24.27
CA GLU A 434 3.12 34.52 24.14
C GLU A 434 2.97 33.39 23.10
N ASP A 435 4.02 33.19 22.31
CA ASP A 435 4.14 32.10 21.33
C ASP A 435 5.00 30.98 21.91
N HIS A 436 4.49 29.75 21.86
CA HIS A 436 5.21 28.54 22.24
C HIS A 436 5.33 27.59 21.04
N PHE A 437 6.48 26.95 20.88
CA PHE A 437 6.72 25.97 19.82
C PHE A 437 6.73 24.56 20.39
N LEU A 438 5.99 23.66 19.74
CA LEU A 438 5.92 22.26 20.13
C LEU A 438 6.79 21.40 19.22
N ASP A 439 7.37 20.35 19.81
CA ASP A 439 7.91 19.23 19.04
C ASP A 439 6.78 18.60 18.20
N PRO A 440 6.89 18.56 16.87
CA PRO A 440 5.91 17.94 15.99
C PRO A 440 5.62 16.46 16.30
N GLN A 441 6.53 15.77 16.97
CA GLN A 441 6.38 14.38 17.37
C GLN A 441 5.67 14.21 18.72
N ALA A 442 5.30 15.32 19.38
CA ALA A 442 4.58 15.28 20.66
C ALA A 442 3.24 14.56 20.53
N TRP A 443 3.07 13.52 21.34
CA TRP A 443 1.86 12.67 21.48
C TRP A 443 1.42 11.90 20.23
N VAL A 444 2.17 11.92 19.14
CA VAL A 444 1.89 11.16 17.91
C VAL A 444 2.89 10.02 17.73
N GLN A 445 2.54 9.03 16.90
CA GLN A 445 3.39 7.87 16.62
C GLN A 445 4.03 7.90 15.23
N ASN A 446 3.50 8.72 14.32
CA ASN A 446 3.99 8.87 12.97
C ASN A 446 3.62 10.26 12.43
N GLU A 447 4.20 10.62 11.30
CA GLU A 447 4.07 11.95 10.71
C GLU A 447 3.00 12.03 9.60
N LYS A 448 2.18 11.00 9.37
CA LYS A 448 1.18 11.05 8.29
C LYS A 448 0.19 12.20 8.49
N TRP A 449 -0.06 12.59 9.74
CA TRP A 449 -0.98 13.68 10.05
C TRP A 449 -0.60 15.00 9.38
N SER A 450 0.70 15.25 9.18
CA SER A 450 1.21 16.50 8.60
C SER A 450 0.87 16.68 7.11
N LYS A 451 0.37 15.64 6.44
CA LYS A 451 0.06 15.65 5.01
C LYS A 451 -1.45 15.62 4.73
N HIS A 452 -2.28 15.47 5.75
CA HIS A 452 -3.71 15.24 5.61
C HIS A 452 -4.52 16.29 6.37
N PRO A 453 -5.39 17.07 5.68
CA PRO A 453 -6.13 18.17 6.30
C PRO A 453 -6.93 17.75 7.53
N ASP A 454 -7.62 16.62 7.45
CA ASP A 454 -8.47 16.13 8.53
C ASP A 454 -7.68 15.67 9.74
N MET A 455 -6.49 15.07 9.52
CA MET A 455 -5.61 14.67 10.60
C MET A 455 -4.96 15.87 11.30
N VAL A 456 -4.62 16.94 10.58
CA VAL A 456 -4.11 18.17 11.21
C VAL A 456 -5.12 18.76 12.18
N ILE A 457 -6.40 18.82 11.78
CA ILE A 457 -7.48 19.29 12.67
C ILE A 457 -7.61 18.38 13.90
N GLN A 458 -7.57 17.06 13.71
CA GLN A 458 -7.61 16.12 14.84
C GLN A 458 -6.37 16.26 15.75
N TYR A 459 -5.20 16.50 15.17
CA TYR A 459 -3.96 16.73 15.91
C TYR A 459 -4.03 18.00 16.75
N THR A 460 -4.45 19.13 16.20
CA THR A 460 -4.52 20.39 16.95
C THR A 460 -5.55 20.35 18.08
N GLN A 461 -6.70 19.71 17.85
CA GLN A 461 -7.70 19.44 18.89
C GLN A 461 -7.14 18.54 20.00
N CYS A 462 -6.40 17.50 19.63
CA CYS A 462 -5.72 16.65 20.58
C CYS A 462 -4.67 17.42 21.39
N VAL A 463 -3.78 18.18 20.74
CA VAL A 463 -2.75 19.02 21.39
C VAL A 463 -3.37 19.97 22.39
N LYS A 464 -4.45 20.69 22.03
CA LYS A 464 -5.17 21.55 22.98
C LYS A 464 -5.64 20.76 24.21
N THR A 465 -6.25 19.60 24.00
CA THR A 465 -6.72 18.73 25.09
C THR A 465 -5.56 18.25 25.96
N GLN A 466 -4.42 17.93 25.37
CA GLN A 466 -3.21 17.51 26.07
C GLN A 466 -2.62 18.60 26.95
N LEU A 467 -2.47 19.80 26.40
CA LEU A 467 -1.94 20.94 27.14
C LEU A 467 -2.82 21.28 28.35
N LEU A 468 -4.14 21.29 28.17
CA LEU A 468 -5.09 21.53 29.26
C LEU A 468 -5.08 20.41 30.32
N THR A 469 -4.98 19.15 29.90
CA THR A 469 -4.88 18.00 30.81
C THR A 469 -3.59 18.09 31.64
N LYS A 470 -2.45 18.37 30.99
CA LYS A 470 -1.14 18.53 31.65
C LYS A 470 -1.14 19.70 32.64
N LYS A 471 -1.79 20.80 32.29
CA LYS A 471 -2.02 21.93 33.21
C LYS A 471 -2.80 21.48 34.45
N GLN A 472 -3.89 20.75 34.29
CA GLN A 472 -4.70 20.27 35.41
C GLN A 472 -3.92 19.28 36.30
N GLU A 473 -3.24 18.29 35.70
CA GLU A 473 -2.36 17.35 36.43
C GLU A 473 -1.30 18.10 37.25
N PHE A 474 -0.72 19.15 36.67
CA PHE A 474 0.28 19.98 37.34
C PHE A 474 -0.33 20.71 38.55
N LEU A 475 -1.49 21.35 38.39
CA LEU A 475 -2.21 22.05 39.48
C LEU A 475 -2.57 21.11 40.63
N GLU A 476 -2.97 19.87 40.34
CA GLU A 476 -3.30 18.86 41.34
C GLU A 476 -2.05 18.30 42.06
N SER A 477 -0.91 18.20 41.35
CA SER A 477 0.30 17.52 41.85
C SER A 477 1.09 18.26 42.95
N ARG A 478 0.72 19.49 43.33
CA ARG A 478 1.41 20.36 44.33
C ARG A 478 2.94 20.45 44.18
N ARG A 479 3.53 20.11 43.02
CA ARG A 479 4.97 20.28 42.79
C ARG A 479 5.27 21.76 42.59
N LYS A 480 6.21 22.29 43.38
CA LYS A 480 6.58 23.73 43.44
C LYS A 480 7.41 24.23 42.26
N THR A 481 7.79 23.38 41.31
CA THR A 481 8.55 23.79 40.13
C THR A 481 7.60 24.34 39.08
N GLU A 482 7.56 25.67 38.91
CA GLU A 482 6.87 26.31 37.79
C GLU A 482 7.31 25.66 36.48
N SER A 483 6.37 25.00 35.79
CA SER A 483 6.55 24.65 34.38
C SER A 483 5.94 25.75 33.53
N GLU A 484 6.52 26.04 32.36
CA GLU A 484 5.97 27.01 31.40
C GLU A 484 4.48 26.75 31.12
N TRP A 485 4.10 25.46 31.08
CA TRP A 485 2.73 24.98 30.88
C TRP A 485 1.73 25.32 31.98
N SER A 486 2.19 25.68 33.18
CA SER A 486 1.31 26.03 34.32
C SER A 486 0.62 27.38 34.15
N ARG A 487 1.22 28.30 33.39
CA ARG A 487 0.72 29.65 33.12
C ARG A 487 -0.15 29.74 31.86
N LEU A 488 -0.14 28.70 31.04
CA LEU A 488 -0.87 28.65 29.77
C LEU A 488 -2.38 28.83 29.98
N SER A 489 -3.01 29.74 29.24
CA SER A 489 -4.45 30.00 29.32
C SER A 489 -5.29 28.90 28.64
N SER A 490 -6.62 29.02 28.73
CA SER A 490 -7.53 28.13 28.00
C SER A 490 -7.83 28.61 26.57
N ASN A 491 -7.52 29.88 26.29
CA ASN A 491 -7.79 30.54 25.02
C ASN A 491 -6.56 30.46 24.12
N LEU A 492 -6.39 29.29 23.51
CA LEU A 492 -5.24 28.98 22.65
C LEU A 492 -5.64 29.01 21.17
N SER A 493 -4.73 29.51 20.34
CA SER A 493 -4.75 29.41 18.88
C SER A 493 -3.56 28.55 18.44
N ILE A 494 -3.74 27.65 17.48
CA ILE A 494 -2.67 26.76 17.02
C ILE A 494 -2.46 26.93 15.52
N TYR A 495 -1.23 27.29 15.14
CA TYR A 495 -0.80 27.48 13.77
C TYR A 495 0.16 26.35 13.38
N VAL A 496 -0.02 25.82 12.17
CA VAL A 496 0.77 24.68 11.67
C VAL A 496 1.39 25.05 10.33
N ASP A 497 2.72 25.03 10.27
CA ASP A 497 3.49 25.25 9.04
C ASP A 497 4.23 23.97 8.67
N VAL A 498 3.82 23.34 7.58
CA VAL A 498 4.43 22.10 7.09
C VAL A 498 4.96 22.35 5.69
N ARG A 499 6.25 22.05 5.50
CA ARG A 499 6.92 22.10 4.19
C ARG A 499 7.23 20.70 3.71
N CYS A 500 6.77 20.41 2.49
CA CYS A 500 7.00 19.13 1.85
C CYS A 500 7.41 19.31 0.38
N SER A 501 8.14 18.33 -0.14
CA SER A 501 8.29 18.09 -1.57
C SER A 501 7.49 16.86 -1.98
N LEU A 502 6.94 16.89 -3.20
CA LEU A 502 6.21 15.78 -3.80
C LEU A 502 6.82 15.44 -5.15
N ASN A 503 7.37 14.23 -5.27
CA ASN A 503 8.03 13.72 -6.50
C ASN A 503 9.09 14.71 -7.00
N SER A 504 10.04 15.08 -6.13
CA SER A 504 11.20 15.94 -6.45
C SER A 504 10.83 17.32 -7.03
N ARG A 505 9.71 17.89 -6.57
CA ARG A 505 9.37 19.30 -6.80
C ARG A 505 10.13 20.19 -5.82
N PHE A 506 10.03 21.50 -6.02
CA PHE A 506 10.34 22.46 -4.95
C PHE A 506 9.62 22.07 -3.66
N GLN A 507 10.31 22.17 -2.53
CA GLN A 507 9.61 22.12 -1.26
C GLN A 507 8.77 23.39 -1.09
N GLN A 508 7.55 23.22 -0.61
CA GLN A 508 6.56 24.29 -0.48
C GLN A 508 5.64 23.99 0.71
N ARG A 509 4.90 25.01 1.15
CA ARG A 509 3.90 24.87 2.22
C ARG A 509 2.69 24.07 1.75
N ILE A 510 2.20 23.18 2.60
CA ILE A 510 0.96 22.43 2.38
C ILE A 510 -0.25 23.09 3.06
N PHE A 511 -0.07 23.76 4.20
CA PHE A 511 -1.13 24.50 4.89
C PHE A 511 -0.80 25.99 4.99
N ASP A 512 -1.83 26.83 5.05
CA ASP A 512 -1.67 28.25 5.34
C ASP A 512 -1.25 28.43 6.80
N PRO A 513 -0.04 28.93 7.09
CA PRO A 513 0.47 29.08 8.45
C PRO A 513 -0.25 30.19 9.24
N ASN A 514 -1.05 31.04 8.60
CA ASN A 514 -1.73 32.17 9.25
C ASN A 514 -3.14 31.81 9.74
N ILE A 515 -3.63 30.61 9.45
CA ILE A 515 -4.96 30.15 9.87
C ILE A 515 -4.85 29.39 11.18
N ASP A 516 -5.67 29.78 12.17
CA ASP A 516 -5.83 29.01 13.40
C ASP A 516 -6.54 27.68 13.10
N MET A 517 -5.78 26.59 13.22
CA MET A 517 -6.24 25.23 12.94
C MET A 517 -7.27 24.73 13.95
N LEU A 518 -7.45 25.40 15.11
CA LEU A 518 -8.54 25.08 16.04
C LEU A 518 -9.89 25.61 15.57
N MET A 519 -9.90 26.65 14.74
CA MET A 519 -11.10 27.32 14.23
C MET A 519 -11.37 27.01 12.75
N ALA A 520 -10.43 26.37 12.06
CA ALA A 520 -10.55 26.00 10.66
C ALA A 520 -11.73 25.04 10.41
N ASP A 521 -12.57 25.35 9.43
CA ASP A 521 -13.68 24.48 9.02
C ASP A 521 -13.16 23.31 8.17
N TRP A 522 -13.55 22.10 8.54
CA TRP A 522 -13.26 20.90 7.77
C TRP A 522 -14.51 20.03 7.67
N HIS A 523 -14.80 19.55 6.45
CA HIS A 523 -15.92 18.67 6.19
C HIS A 523 -15.57 17.59 5.16
N PRO A 524 -15.96 16.31 5.35
CA PRO A 524 -15.59 15.20 4.46
C PRO A 524 -15.88 15.43 2.97
N LEU A 525 -16.94 16.17 2.65
CA LEU A 525 -17.42 16.41 1.29
C LEU A 525 -16.98 17.76 0.68
N LYS A 526 -16.35 18.65 1.47
CA LYS A 526 -15.94 19.99 1.00
C LYS A 526 -14.41 20.07 0.97
N PRO A 527 -13.80 20.75 -0.02
CA PRO A 527 -12.36 21.00 0.00
C PRO A 527 -11.94 21.77 1.27
N ALA A 528 -10.78 21.44 1.83
CA ALA A 528 -10.21 22.17 2.96
C ALA A 528 -9.74 23.57 2.50
N SER A 529 -10.24 24.64 3.13
CA SER A 529 -9.93 26.01 2.74
C SER A 529 -8.51 26.46 3.11
N PHE A 530 -7.90 25.80 4.08
CA PHE A 530 -6.56 26.09 4.60
C PHE A 530 -5.44 25.31 3.89
N LEU A 531 -5.77 24.52 2.86
CA LEU A 531 -4.81 23.77 2.07
C LEU A 531 -4.22 24.66 0.96
N MET A 532 -2.90 24.72 0.88
CA MET A 532 -2.18 25.48 -0.14
C MET A 532 -2.07 24.67 -1.46
N PRO A 533 -2.29 25.30 -2.63
CA PRO A 533 -2.34 24.60 -3.90
C PRO A 533 -0.96 24.16 -4.39
N LEU A 534 -0.82 22.90 -4.82
CA LEU A 534 0.45 22.40 -5.38
C LEU A 534 0.93 23.28 -6.55
N LEU A 535 2.16 23.81 -6.46
CA LEU A 535 2.74 24.73 -7.46
C LEU A 535 3.20 24.00 -8.74
N THR A 536 2.25 23.38 -9.44
CA THR A 536 2.49 22.59 -10.66
C THR A 536 3.03 23.39 -11.84
N GLN A 537 2.88 24.71 -11.83
CA GLN A 537 3.43 25.60 -12.87
C GLN A 537 4.96 25.56 -12.97
N TYR A 538 5.64 25.16 -11.89
CA TYR A 538 7.10 25.03 -11.86
C TYR A 538 7.60 23.59 -12.10
N ASN A 539 6.74 22.67 -12.56
CA ASN A 539 7.15 21.29 -12.83
C ASN A 539 8.29 21.21 -13.86
N SER A 540 8.37 22.15 -14.81
CA SER A 540 9.44 22.21 -15.81
C SER A 540 10.82 22.47 -15.21
N TYR A 541 10.90 23.02 -13.99
CA TYR A 541 12.17 23.26 -13.31
C TYR A 541 12.81 21.97 -12.78
N ARG A 542 12.12 20.83 -12.74
CA ARG A 542 12.69 19.57 -12.23
C ARG A 542 13.99 19.18 -12.90
N GLN A 543 14.03 19.27 -14.23
CA GLN A 543 15.25 18.97 -14.98
C GLN A 543 16.36 19.98 -14.65
N LYS A 544 16.02 21.28 -14.60
CA LYS A 544 16.97 22.33 -14.21
C LYS A 544 17.48 22.16 -12.77
N MET A 545 16.61 21.75 -11.84
CA MET A 545 16.99 21.47 -10.45
C MET A 545 17.96 20.29 -10.39
N GLU A 546 17.70 19.22 -11.14
CA GLU A 546 18.62 18.08 -11.24
C GLU A 546 19.97 18.51 -11.84
N GLU A 547 19.98 19.30 -12.92
CA GLU A 547 21.20 19.85 -13.53
C GLU A 547 22.01 20.69 -12.52
N ILE A 548 21.33 21.56 -11.76
CA ILE A 548 21.95 22.37 -10.70
C ILE A 548 22.49 21.48 -9.58
N THR A 549 21.72 20.47 -9.13
CA THR A 549 22.16 19.53 -8.09
C THR A 549 23.44 18.83 -8.52
N GLN A 550 23.49 18.30 -9.74
CA GLN A 550 24.68 17.64 -10.28
C GLN A 550 25.86 18.61 -10.37
N GLU A 551 25.64 19.85 -10.83
CA GLU A 551 26.68 20.88 -10.86
C GLU A 551 27.22 21.18 -9.45
N VAL A 552 26.35 21.40 -8.47
CA VAL A 552 26.72 21.68 -7.08
C VAL A 552 27.51 20.52 -6.47
N TYR A 553 27.17 19.27 -6.80
CA TYR A 553 27.93 18.09 -6.36
C TYR A 553 29.31 17.97 -7.03
N THR A 554 29.57 18.64 -8.16
CA THR A 554 30.92 18.72 -8.73
C THR A 554 31.84 19.69 -7.98
N TRP A 555 31.29 20.65 -7.23
CA TRP A 555 32.10 21.64 -6.50
C TRP A 555 32.85 21.00 -5.33
N SER A 556 32.19 20.11 -4.59
CA SER A 556 32.74 19.36 -3.47
C SER A 556 31.84 18.17 -3.13
N ASN A 557 32.40 17.14 -2.47
CA ASN A 557 31.59 16.03 -1.94
C ASN A 557 30.74 16.43 -0.71
N TYR A 558 30.90 17.66 -0.21
CA TYR A 558 30.22 18.17 0.98
C TYR A 558 29.31 19.36 0.69
N THR A 559 29.19 19.75 -0.58
CA THR A 559 28.23 20.76 -1.03
C THR A 559 26.87 20.13 -1.29
N ASP A 560 25.82 20.86 -0.97
CA ASP A 560 24.44 20.42 -1.20
C ASP A 560 23.54 21.62 -1.53
N VAL A 561 22.36 21.33 -2.08
CA VAL A 561 21.42 22.35 -2.55
C VAL A 561 20.01 22.06 -2.06
N LEU A 562 19.32 23.13 -1.65
CA LEU A 562 17.95 23.08 -1.16
C LEU A 562 17.06 24.00 -1.99
N PHE A 563 16.05 23.44 -2.67
CA PHE A 563 15.14 24.18 -3.54
C PHE A 563 13.82 24.49 -2.85
N VAL A 564 13.46 25.76 -2.73
CA VAL A 564 12.25 26.24 -2.04
C VAL A 564 11.35 27.01 -3.00
N ALA A 565 10.03 26.82 -2.85
CA ALA A 565 9.03 27.69 -3.42
C ALA A 565 8.07 28.17 -2.32
N ASP A 566 7.78 29.48 -2.29
CA ASP A 566 6.85 30.06 -1.32
C ASP A 566 5.85 31.02 -2.00
N TYR A 567 4.71 31.23 -1.35
CA TYR A 567 3.59 31.98 -1.89
C TYR A 567 3.75 33.49 -1.65
N PRO A 568 3.06 34.34 -2.44
CA PRO A 568 3.08 35.79 -2.25
C PRO A 568 2.77 36.20 -0.81
N SER A 569 3.53 37.17 -0.30
CA SER A 569 3.41 37.70 1.07
C SER A 569 3.71 36.71 2.21
N MET A 570 4.18 35.49 1.89
CA MET A 570 4.63 34.55 2.92
C MET A 570 6.05 34.85 3.38
N LYS A 571 6.25 34.65 4.69
CA LYS A 571 7.53 34.84 5.37
C LYS A 571 8.11 33.52 5.84
N MET A 572 9.38 33.28 5.53
CA MET A 572 10.13 32.12 5.96
C MET A 572 11.30 32.57 6.83
N GLU A 573 11.25 32.20 8.10
CA GLU A 573 12.41 32.24 8.97
C GLU A 573 13.20 30.95 8.80
N ASN A 574 14.52 31.08 8.70
CA ASN A 574 15.42 29.94 8.60
C ASN A 574 16.72 30.21 9.35
N TYR A 575 17.40 29.14 9.74
CA TYR A 575 18.65 29.19 10.49
C TYR A 575 19.63 28.13 9.97
N PHE A 576 20.81 28.57 9.54
CA PHE A 576 21.93 27.66 9.24
C PHE A 576 22.89 27.66 10.43
N SER A 577 23.22 26.47 10.96
CA SER A 577 24.21 26.36 12.02
C SER A 577 25.61 26.77 11.54
N LEU A 578 26.50 27.07 12.48
CA LEU A 578 27.91 27.40 12.22
C LEU A 578 28.70 26.27 11.56
N GLU A 579 28.12 25.07 11.47
CA GLU A 579 28.72 23.90 10.78
C GLU A 579 28.63 24.02 9.25
N PHE A 580 27.76 24.92 8.76
CA PHE A 580 27.61 25.19 7.34
C PHE A 580 28.39 26.44 6.94
N SER A 581 28.96 26.43 5.75
CA SER A 581 29.68 27.57 5.18
C SER A 581 29.36 27.76 3.71
N ASN A 582 29.78 28.90 3.15
CA ASN A 582 29.47 29.32 1.79
C ASN A 582 27.96 29.24 1.49
N VAL A 583 27.14 29.59 2.48
CA VAL A 583 25.69 29.58 2.32
C VAL A 583 25.31 30.74 1.41
N THR A 584 24.74 30.43 0.25
CA THR A 584 24.23 31.45 -0.68
C THR A 584 22.78 31.20 -0.99
N LEU A 585 21.98 32.27 -1.01
CA LEU A 585 20.61 32.27 -1.46
C LEU A 585 20.58 32.80 -2.89
N THR A 586 20.05 32.01 -3.83
CA THR A 586 19.89 32.41 -5.24
C THR A 586 18.43 32.33 -5.63
N VAL A 587 17.88 33.38 -6.24
CA VAL A 587 16.48 33.40 -6.70
C VAL A 587 16.41 32.86 -8.12
N LEU A 588 15.59 31.83 -8.34
CA LEU A 588 15.42 31.18 -9.64
C LEU A 588 14.23 31.73 -10.42
N GLU A 589 13.21 32.23 -9.71
CA GLU A 589 12.00 32.82 -10.28
C GLU A 589 11.31 33.72 -9.25
N GLY A 590 10.72 34.83 -9.68
CA GLY A 590 10.08 35.81 -8.79
C GLY A 590 11.06 36.77 -8.12
N GLN A 591 10.66 37.30 -6.97
CA GLN A 591 11.41 38.31 -6.21
C GLN A 591 11.18 38.10 -4.71
N VAL A 592 12.26 38.08 -3.94
CA VAL A 592 12.22 37.92 -2.48
C VAL A 592 12.99 39.03 -1.79
N THR A 593 12.57 39.39 -0.58
CA THR A 593 13.37 40.24 0.31
C THR A 593 14.04 39.37 1.36
N TYR A 594 15.32 39.63 1.56
CA TYR A 594 16.18 38.97 2.54
C TYR A 594 16.54 39.95 3.65
N SER A 595 16.42 39.52 4.90
CA SER A 595 16.86 40.26 6.08
C SER A 595 17.48 39.34 7.12
N GLU A 596 18.57 39.78 7.74
CA GLU A 596 19.23 39.07 8.84
C GLU A 596 18.88 39.66 10.20
N GLU A 597 18.98 38.82 11.23
CA GLU A 597 18.94 39.25 12.61
C GLU A 597 19.96 40.37 12.87
N ASN A 598 19.48 41.52 13.38
CA ASN A 598 20.20 42.78 13.62
C ASN A 598 20.47 43.67 12.41
N TRP A 599 19.96 43.37 11.22
CA TRP A 599 19.98 44.31 10.09
C TRP A 599 18.75 45.22 10.11
N GLN A 600 18.96 46.53 9.94
CA GLN A 600 17.85 47.49 9.79
C GLN A 600 17.36 47.60 8.33
N SER A 601 18.12 47.09 7.36
CA SER A 601 17.82 47.17 5.93
C SER A 601 17.51 45.80 5.33
N THR A 602 16.37 45.69 4.66
CA THR A 602 15.98 44.54 3.84
C THR A 602 16.62 44.63 2.46
N VAL A 603 17.24 43.55 1.98
CA VAL A 603 17.79 43.47 0.62
C VAL A 603 16.77 42.80 -0.28
N THR A 604 16.44 43.44 -1.40
CA THR A 604 15.58 42.79 -2.42
C THR A 604 16.46 42.02 -3.39
N VAL A 605 16.14 40.75 -3.61
CA VAL A 605 16.87 39.85 -4.51
C VAL A 605 15.93 39.46 -5.64
N ASP A 606 16.27 39.94 -6.84
CA ASP A 606 15.56 39.61 -8.07
C ASP A 606 15.99 38.24 -8.63
N LYS A 607 15.22 37.74 -9.60
CA LYS A 607 15.54 36.56 -10.38
C LYS A 607 16.99 36.58 -10.91
N ASP A 608 17.65 35.42 -10.82
CA ASP A 608 19.03 35.13 -11.20
C ASP A 608 20.10 35.89 -10.38
N ASN A 609 19.69 36.70 -9.38
CA ASN A 609 20.60 37.30 -8.42
C ASN A 609 20.78 36.41 -7.19
N ARG A 610 21.90 36.62 -6.49
CA ARG A 610 22.28 35.88 -5.27
C ARG A 610 22.74 36.79 -4.15
N VAL A 611 22.50 36.36 -2.92
CA VAL A 611 22.98 37.01 -1.70
C VAL A 611 23.69 35.99 -0.81
N SER A 612 24.77 36.39 -0.16
CA SER A 612 25.45 35.55 0.83
C SER A 612 24.65 35.56 2.13
N VAL A 613 24.48 34.38 2.72
CA VAL A 613 23.78 34.21 4.00
C VAL A 613 24.81 33.95 5.09
N THR A 614 24.72 34.68 6.19
CA THR A 614 25.63 34.52 7.32
C THR A 614 25.19 33.34 8.21
N PRO A 615 25.98 32.25 8.35
CA PRO A 615 25.65 31.15 9.25
C PRO A 615 25.66 31.60 10.73
N GLY A 616 24.87 30.92 11.57
CA GLY A 616 24.75 31.20 13.00
C GLY A 616 23.83 32.38 13.35
N LYS A 617 23.08 32.92 12.38
CA LYS A 617 22.07 33.96 12.59
C LYS A 617 20.74 33.53 11.99
N LEU A 618 19.65 34.00 12.59
CA LEU A 618 18.33 33.85 11.99
C LEU A 618 18.20 34.81 10.80
N HIS A 619 17.62 34.35 9.70
CA HIS A 619 17.29 35.20 8.58
C HIS A 619 15.85 34.96 8.12
N GLU A 620 15.23 36.04 7.65
CA GLU A 620 13.87 36.05 7.13
C GLU A 620 13.91 36.26 5.62
N ILE A 621 13.14 35.44 4.90
CA ILE A 621 12.85 35.60 3.48
C ILE A 621 11.36 35.88 3.33
N THR A 622 11.03 36.97 2.66
CA THR A 622 9.63 37.29 2.32
C THR A 622 9.46 37.30 0.81
N THR A 623 8.44 36.59 0.31
CA THR A 623 8.08 36.64 -1.12
C THR A 623 7.32 37.91 -1.42
N VAL A 624 7.90 38.82 -2.21
CA VAL A 624 7.30 40.12 -2.56
C VAL A 624 6.67 40.16 -3.94
N SER A 625 7.01 39.19 -4.80
CA SER A 625 6.37 39.05 -6.11
C SER A 625 4.87 38.76 -6.01
N ALA A 626 4.10 39.23 -6.99
CA ALA A 626 2.65 38.98 -7.08
C ALA A 626 2.30 37.50 -7.33
N TYR A 627 3.28 36.69 -7.69
CA TYR A 627 3.20 35.25 -7.91
C TYR A 627 4.25 34.52 -7.05
N PRO A 628 4.13 33.20 -6.83
CA PRO A 628 5.07 32.46 -5.99
C PRO A 628 6.53 32.63 -6.45
N SER A 629 7.45 32.72 -5.49
CA SER A 629 8.89 32.80 -5.78
C SER A 629 9.56 31.45 -5.57
N CYS A 630 10.51 31.12 -6.44
CA CYS A 630 11.35 29.93 -6.33
C CYS A 630 12.80 30.39 -6.09
N TYR A 631 13.42 29.82 -5.08
CA TYR A 631 14.81 30.13 -4.72
C TYR A 631 15.53 28.87 -4.23
N MET A 632 16.84 28.93 -4.20
CA MET A 632 17.68 27.83 -3.74
C MET A 632 18.72 28.31 -2.74
N TYR A 633 19.07 27.43 -1.80
CA TYR A 633 20.25 27.58 -0.98
C TYR A 633 21.32 26.61 -1.46
N THR A 634 22.55 27.09 -1.63
CA THR A 634 23.73 26.24 -1.74
C THR A 634 24.53 26.37 -0.46
N TYR A 635 25.03 25.26 0.09
CA TYR A 635 25.84 25.29 1.30
C TYR A 635 26.89 24.17 1.30
N THR A 636 27.97 24.37 2.03
CA THR A 636 29.03 23.37 2.25
C THR A 636 29.05 22.95 3.72
N ASN A 637 28.96 21.65 3.98
CA ASN A 637 29.06 21.10 5.34
C ASN A 637 30.53 21.00 5.78
N GLN A 638 30.97 21.93 6.63
CA GLN A 638 32.37 21.98 7.10
C GLN A 638 32.73 20.80 7.98
N THR A 639 31.81 20.34 8.82
CA THR A 639 32.07 19.24 9.75
C THR A 639 32.40 17.95 9.00
N LYS A 640 31.61 17.63 7.96
CA LYS A 640 31.87 16.45 7.11
C LYS A 640 33.18 16.58 6.33
N GLU A 641 33.46 17.77 5.82
CA GLU A 641 34.71 18.07 5.12
C GLU A 641 35.93 17.89 6.03
N GLN A 642 35.90 18.44 7.24
CA GLN A 642 36.97 18.33 8.23
C GLN A 642 37.17 16.88 8.71
N LEU A 643 36.08 16.13 8.93
CA LEU A 643 36.16 14.72 9.32
C LEU A 643 36.86 13.88 8.24
N ALA A 644 36.55 14.13 6.97
CA ALA A 644 37.17 13.44 5.86
C ALA A 644 38.64 13.83 5.67
N VAL A 645 38.99 15.11 5.83
CA VAL A 645 40.39 15.58 5.80
C VAL A 645 41.20 14.95 6.94
N ASN A 646 40.60 14.76 8.11
CA ASN A 646 41.23 14.11 9.26
C ASN A 646 41.35 12.58 9.13
N GLY A 647 40.99 12.00 7.98
CA GLY A 647 41.04 10.55 7.74
C GLY A 647 40.00 9.74 8.52
N ILE A 648 39.11 10.42 9.25
CA ILE A 648 37.96 9.80 9.92
C ILE A 648 36.85 9.72 8.87
N THR A 649 37.00 8.74 7.99
CA THR A 649 35.88 8.33 7.14
C THR A 649 34.76 7.85 8.06
N GLU A 650 33.52 8.29 7.82
CA GLU A 650 32.37 7.61 8.40
C GLU A 650 32.59 6.10 8.19
N PRO A 651 32.41 5.25 9.21
CA PRO A 651 32.65 3.83 9.06
C PRO A 651 31.85 3.39 7.85
N SER A 652 32.55 2.96 6.78
CA SER A 652 31.92 2.46 5.56
C SER A 652 30.82 1.56 6.03
N ARG A 653 29.56 1.90 5.72
CA ARG A 653 28.37 1.22 6.26
C ARG A 653 28.62 -0.26 6.03
N LYS A 654 29.12 -0.97 7.06
CA LYS A 654 29.55 -2.35 6.89
C LYS A 654 28.31 -3.00 6.33
N ARG A 655 28.39 -3.68 5.18
CA ARG A 655 27.31 -4.58 4.77
C ARG A 655 27.19 -5.56 5.93
N ILE A 656 26.30 -5.27 6.87
CA ILE A 656 26.03 -6.14 8.00
C ILE A 656 25.45 -7.35 7.30
N GLY A 657 26.27 -8.39 7.15
CA GLY A 657 25.82 -9.63 6.53
C GLY A 657 24.50 -10.03 7.16
N PHE A 658 23.54 -10.44 6.32
CA PHE A 658 22.15 -10.73 6.69
C PHE A 658 22.08 -11.36 8.09
N PRO A 659 21.77 -10.59 9.15
CA PRO A 659 21.77 -11.15 10.49
C PRO A 659 20.40 -11.81 10.68
N ILE A 660 20.12 -12.84 9.88
CA ILE A 660 18.90 -13.63 9.87
C ILE A 660 18.58 -14.07 11.30
N LEU A 661 19.62 -14.42 12.07
CA LEU A 661 19.47 -14.78 13.47
C LEU A 661 18.93 -13.62 14.34
N LYS A 662 19.38 -12.38 14.12
CA LYS A 662 18.86 -11.20 14.84
C LYS A 662 17.43 -10.89 14.45
N GLU A 663 17.09 -11.03 13.17
CA GLU A 663 15.72 -10.82 12.67
C GLU A 663 14.76 -11.88 13.25
N ILE A 664 15.16 -13.16 13.21
CA ILE A 664 14.41 -14.26 13.84
C ILE A 664 14.26 -14.00 15.33
N GLN A 665 15.33 -13.61 16.03
CA GLN A 665 15.27 -13.34 17.46
C GLN A 665 14.34 -12.15 17.77
N TYR A 666 14.37 -11.09 16.97
CA TYR A 666 13.45 -9.97 17.11
C TYR A 666 12.00 -10.40 16.94
N LYS A 667 11.70 -11.20 15.91
CA LYS A 667 10.38 -11.77 15.67
C LYS A 667 9.95 -12.66 16.84
N VAL A 668 10.76 -13.63 17.26
CA VAL A 668 10.46 -14.50 18.42
C VAL A 668 10.18 -13.68 19.68
N ASN A 669 10.95 -12.63 19.93
CA ASN A 669 10.70 -11.72 21.06
C ASN A 669 9.36 -10.98 20.91
N ALA A 670 8.96 -10.57 19.70
CA ALA A 670 7.67 -9.94 19.43
C ALA A 670 6.50 -10.88 19.78
N TRP A 671 6.62 -12.16 19.43
CA TRP A 671 5.63 -13.19 19.80
C TRP A 671 5.54 -13.40 21.31
N TRP A 672 6.69 -13.44 22.01
CA TRP A 672 6.68 -13.55 23.47
C TRP A 672 6.04 -12.32 24.13
N ARG A 673 6.30 -11.11 23.61
CA ARG A 673 5.64 -9.88 24.07
C ARG A 673 4.14 -9.92 23.84
N ALA A 674 3.69 -10.31 22.64
CA ALA A 674 2.28 -10.45 22.33
C ALA A 674 1.57 -11.41 23.31
N LEU A 675 2.15 -12.58 23.56
CA LEU A 675 1.65 -13.53 24.56
C LEU A 675 1.63 -12.92 25.96
N GLY A 676 2.68 -12.20 26.36
CA GLY A 676 2.74 -11.48 27.63
C GLY A 676 1.66 -10.41 27.79
N HIS A 677 1.31 -9.69 26.72
CA HIS A 677 0.20 -8.73 26.75
C HIS A 677 -1.14 -9.44 26.93
N ILE A 678 -1.38 -10.53 26.20
CA ILE A 678 -2.60 -11.33 26.30
C ILE A 678 -2.77 -11.88 27.73
N THR A 679 -1.73 -12.47 28.30
CA THR A 679 -1.78 -13.02 29.66
C THR A 679 -2.00 -11.93 30.70
N ASN A 680 -1.28 -10.80 30.60
CA ASN A 680 -1.46 -9.66 31.51
C ASN A 680 -2.88 -9.10 31.45
N ALA A 681 -3.44 -8.96 30.24
CA ALA A 681 -4.83 -8.50 30.07
C ALA A 681 -5.84 -9.49 30.65
N PHE A 682 -5.62 -10.80 30.47
CA PHE A 682 -6.45 -11.83 31.10
C PHE A 682 -6.42 -11.73 32.63
N PHE A 683 -5.24 -11.65 33.23
CA PHE A 683 -5.13 -11.53 34.69
C PHE A 683 -5.72 -10.22 35.23
N TYR A 684 -5.59 -9.12 34.49
CA TYR A 684 -6.25 -7.86 34.83
C TYR A 684 -7.78 -7.99 34.77
N LEU A 685 -8.33 -8.51 33.68
CA LEU A 685 -9.78 -8.58 33.49
C LEU A 685 -10.47 -9.60 34.41
N VAL A 686 -9.81 -10.70 34.76
CA VAL A 686 -10.40 -11.78 35.58
C VAL A 686 -10.07 -11.64 37.06
N TYR A 687 -8.89 -11.14 37.40
CA TYR A 687 -8.36 -11.14 38.77
C TYR A 687 -7.90 -9.74 39.26
N ASP A 688 -8.09 -8.68 38.48
CA ASP A 688 -7.69 -7.29 38.79
C ASP A 688 -6.18 -7.12 39.08
N VAL A 689 -5.35 -7.99 38.48
CA VAL A 689 -3.88 -7.91 38.61
C VAL A 689 -3.35 -6.77 37.74
N PRO A 690 -2.58 -5.80 38.28
CA PRO A 690 -2.03 -4.69 37.49
C PRO A 690 -1.15 -5.15 36.34
N MET A 691 -1.36 -4.57 35.15
CA MET A 691 -0.57 -4.90 33.96
C MET A 691 0.82 -4.27 34.02
N VAL A 692 1.86 -5.07 33.77
CA VAL A 692 3.23 -4.60 33.56
C VAL A 692 3.35 -3.94 32.19
N ARG A 693 3.91 -2.73 32.13
CA ARG A 693 4.04 -1.92 30.90
C ARG A 693 5.48 -1.55 30.65
N ARG A 694 5.88 -1.50 29.37
CA ARG A 694 7.18 -0.93 29.01
C ARG A 694 7.17 0.58 29.24
N VAL A 695 8.31 1.11 29.67
CA VAL A 695 8.60 2.55 29.63
C VAL A 695 9.23 2.82 28.27
N PRO A 696 8.67 3.72 27.44
CA PRO A 696 9.34 4.15 26.22
C PRO A 696 10.68 4.72 26.64
N ARG A 697 11.76 4.23 26.04
CA ARG A 697 13.04 4.93 26.15
C ARG A 697 12.85 6.27 25.44
N GLU A 698 13.34 7.36 26.02
CA GLU A 698 13.63 8.58 25.27
C GLU A 698 14.72 8.23 24.25
N THR A 699 14.33 7.67 23.11
CA THR A 699 15.23 7.29 22.04
C THR A 699 15.21 8.39 21.00
N ASN A 700 16.36 9.06 20.81
CA ASN A 700 16.68 9.76 19.58
C ASN A 700 16.35 8.84 18.39
N TYR A 701 15.30 9.19 17.66
CA TYR A 701 14.62 8.35 16.67
C TYR A 701 15.42 8.08 15.39
N HIS A 702 16.65 8.60 15.29
CA HIS A 702 17.50 8.46 14.11
C HIS A 702 17.97 7.02 13.82
N GLU A 703 17.84 6.07 14.77
CA GLU A 703 18.31 4.70 14.58
C GLU A 703 17.24 3.68 14.11
N ASP A 704 15.94 3.86 14.40
CA ASP A 704 14.94 2.82 14.12
C ASP A 704 14.17 2.99 12.79
N ASN A 705 14.16 4.18 12.18
CA ASN A 705 13.59 4.39 10.84
C ASN A 705 14.52 3.98 9.68
N ARG A 706 15.67 3.36 9.96
CA ARG A 706 16.58 2.79 8.94
C ARG A 706 16.55 1.25 8.93
N ARG A 707 15.38 0.64 9.10
CA ARG A 707 15.19 -0.80 8.91
C ARG A 707 14.14 -1.15 7.87
#